data_AF-A0A949RZW0-F1
#
_entry.id   AF-A0A949RZW0-F1
#
_cell.length_a   1.000
_cell.length_b   1.000
_cell.length_c   1.000
_cell.angle_alpha   90.00
_cell.angle_beta   90.00
_cell.angle_gamma   90.00
#
_symmetry.space_group_name_H-M   'P 1'
#
loop_
_entity.id
_entity.type
_entity.pdbx_description
1 polymer ?
#
loop_
_entity_poly.entity_id
_entity_poly.type
_entity_poly.pdbx_seq_one_letter_code
_entity_poly.pdbx_strand_id
1 'polypeptide(L)'
;MRPRKRFHRPFAAIAAGVLIVSGLARAQTVTAPVLSALSPTSAVAGSAAFSITLTGSNFAPNAVVYWNLSIPLTTTFLSATQLSASVPVNLIASPGVALIQVRNSDGGQSNPLTFTVTPPPVSILTEILTAAVTGRPYTFNLTASGGSPAYFWSISSGALPAGLILNPVTGAISGTPTSTGTASFTVRVTDSLQTTAEKAFQLTVTLPPFSIANDSTLPVGTVGAAYTLLLAASGGTPPYRWSTALAPPGLALDAGTGILSGTPTTNGTFTFTVQLADSSGLNASKIFTLTVNPAPLVIATSAVFSGTVGLAYSQTFSATGGIPPYRWALLSGSPGGGLAFDPTSATISGAPLATGSFPFTIQVTDSLGVKTSKSFTLVVENPKLNILTASPLPNGTAGSAYVQRFSVVGGTSPYTWTISGAVPGLTLDGQAGILSGTPTTAGAFNFTVTARDAAALTVSKSFSVLINPSPLSLVSGRDLSPGVVGIPFSQNIGASGGIPPYDWSANGLPDGLAIDAATGEISGTPKVPGSFTFTIRVTDSARATATDLFHVTIGVNLPDLTLSGLPAVSNPAAQPKIQLALAEPFPVDLAGQLNLGFVPDSGAGDASIQFSTGGRSVSFTIPANTTGAVFPVDQLALQTGTVAGTLRLTVALQVAGVDVTPDPAPVYTTRIERAAPVVSRVSFTRAASNLTVQVTGYTTAREVTQAVFRFSSSAGAALQTPEVTISVESMFNTWFQDPSSASQYGSQFTFSQQFTVQGDASTLSLESVTLTNRLGSVTTKP
;
A
#
# COMPACT_ATOMS: atom_id res chain seq x y z
N MET A 1 -10.90 101.32 44.92
CA MET A 1 -11.46 100.45 45.97
C MET A 1 -10.29 99.77 46.66
N ARG A 2 -9.78 100.29 47.78
CA ARG A 2 -10.10 99.90 49.19
C ARG A 2 -10.01 98.37 49.42
N PRO A 3 -9.53 97.87 50.59
CA PRO A 3 -8.89 98.59 51.72
C PRO A 3 -7.86 97.82 52.61
N ARG A 4 -7.12 98.60 53.44
CA ARG A 4 -6.87 98.45 54.91
C ARG A 4 -6.02 97.26 55.44
N LYS A 5 -5.25 97.33 56.54
CA LYS A 5 -5.17 98.14 57.79
C LYS A 5 -3.76 97.85 58.43
N ARG A 6 -2.93 98.80 58.89
CA ARG A 6 -2.93 99.69 60.09
C ARG A 6 -2.68 99.01 61.47
N PHE A 7 -1.70 99.53 62.23
CA PHE A 7 -1.74 100.14 63.60
C PHE A 7 -0.38 100.88 63.83
N HIS A 8 -0.27 102.22 63.99
CA HIS A 8 -0.48 103.16 65.15
C HIS A 8 0.72 103.21 66.14
N ARG A 9 1.23 104.33 66.71
CA ARG A 9 0.87 105.77 66.99
C ARG A 9 2.12 106.47 67.67
N PRO A 10 2.16 107.76 68.10
CA PRO A 10 1.58 109.04 67.61
C PRO A 10 2.52 110.31 67.69
N PHE A 11 1.94 111.45 67.24
CA PHE A 11 2.18 112.93 67.35
C PHE A 11 2.68 113.53 68.71
N ALA A 12 3.11 114.80 68.94
CA ALA A 12 3.02 116.15 68.28
C ALA A 12 4.01 117.20 68.90
N ALA A 13 4.24 118.35 68.20
CA ALA A 13 4.32 119.77 68.68
C ALA A 13 5.41 120.23 69.72
N ILE A 14 5.94 121.46 69.86
CA ILE A 14 5.78 122.85 69.34
C ILE A 14 7.01 123.71 69.80
N ALA A 15 7.35 124.75 69.00
CA ALA A 15 7.99 126.07 69.25
C ALA A 15 9.19 126.36 70.20
N ALA A 16 10.17 127.03 69.59
CA ALA A 16 10.87 128.29 69.95
C ALA A 16 11.44 128.55 71.37
N GLY A 17 12.75 128.84 71.38
CA GLY A 17 13.46 129.58 72.43
C GLY A 17 14.79 130.13 71.89
N VAL A 18 14.92 131.45 71.86
CA VAL A 18 16.16 132.20 71.59
C VAL A 18 16.91 132.38 72.92
N LEU A 19 18.24 132.24 72.93
CA LEU A 19 19.10 132.94 73.89
C LEU A 19 20.51 133.18 73.33
N ILE A 20 20.93 134.44 73.44
CA ILE A 20 22.19 135.04 73.03
C ILE A 20 23.24 134.82 74.13
N VAL A 21 24.50 134.51 73.78
CA VAL A 21 25.67 135.18 74.40
C VAL A 21 26.75 135.42 73.34
N SER A 22 27.17 136.66 73.35
CA SER A 22 28.17 137.36 72.56
C SER A 22 29.62 136.87 72.73
N GLY A 23 30.38 136.93 71.63
CA GLY A 23 31.82 137.02 71.62
C GLY A 23 32.27 137.72 70.34
N LEU A 24 32.58 139.01 70.43
CA LEU A 24 33.22 139.77 69.36
C LEU A 24 34.57 139.11 68.99
N ALA A 25 34.72 138.67 67.75
CA ALA A 25 36.01 138.55 67.10
C ALA A 25 35.84 138.77 65.60
N ARG A 26 36.73 139.59 65.05
CA ARG A 26 36.67 140.18 63.71
C ARG A 26 36.41 139.16 62.59
N ALA A 27 35.57 139.54 61.62
CA ALA A 27 35.40 138.83 60.37
C ALA A 27 36.73 138.75 59.61
N GLN A 28 37.24 137.53 59.43
CA GLN A 28 38.26 137.22 58.43
C GLN A 28 37.48 136.75 57.19
N THR A 29 37.56 137.50 56.09
CA THR A 29 36.95 137.12 54.81
C THR A 29 37.60 135.83 54.31
N VAL A 30 36.86 134.71 54.35
CA VAL A 30 37.30 133.43 53.79
C VAL A 30 36.81 133.34 52.34
N THR A 31 37.72 133.29 51.38
CA THR A 31 37.40 133.09 49.95
C THR A 31 37.21 131.60 49.67
N ALA A 32 35.99 131.19 49.27
CA ALA A 32 35.69 129.80 48.98
C ALA A 32 36.49 129.29 47.74
N PRO A 33 36.95 128.01 47.76
CA PRO A 33 37.60 127.40 46.61
C PRO A 33 36.63 127.24 45.43
N VAL A 34 37.11 127.31 44.18
CA VAL A 34 36.32 127.07 42.96
C VAL A 34 37.03 126.03 42.11
N LEU A 35 36.30 125.04 41.57
CA LEU A 35 36.82 124.03 40.65
C LEU A 35 36.43 124.40 39.21
N SER A 36 37.42 124.52 38.33
CA SER A 36 37.21 124.89 36.91
C SER A 36 37.47 123.74 35.93
N ALA A 37 38.42 122.85 36.23
CA ALA A 37 38.73 121.71 35.38
C ALA A 37 39.28 120.52 36.18
N LEU A 38 39.11 119.33 35.60
CA LEU A 38 39.72 118.08 36.01
C LEU A 38 40.57 117.54 34.86
N SER A 39 41.75 116.98 35.14
CA SER A 39 42.55 116.27 34.15
C SER A 39 43.20 115.03 34.78
N PRO A 40 42.89 113.80 34.30
CA PRO A 40 41.89 113.49 33.28
C PRO A 40 40.43 113.74 33.75
N THR A 41 39.48 113.80 32.82
CA THR A 41 38.03 113.87 33.11
C THR A 41 37.34 112.50 33.16
N SER A 42 38.07 111.44 32.79
CA SER A 42 37.56 110.06 32.76
C SER A 42 38.65 109.01 32.90
N ALA A 43 38.26 107.80 33.29
CA ALA A 43 39.11 106.60 33.30
C ALA A 43 38.30 105.36 32.93
N VAL A 44 38.95 104.31 32.43
CA VAL A 44 38.29 103.02 32.18
C VAL A 44 38.13 102.27 33.50
N ALA A 45 36.99 101.62 33.72
CA ALA A 45 36.75 100.83 34.91
C ALA A 45 37.79 99.71 35.06
N GLY A 46 38.36 99.55 36.26
CA GLY A 46 39.42 98.58 36.55
C GLY A 46 40.83 99.01 36.12
N SER A 47 41.02 100.26 35.69
CA SER A 47 42.36 100.83 35.44
C SER A 47 43.20 100.90 36.72
N ALA A 48 44.52 101.00 36.58
CA ALA A 48 45.43 101.27 37.69
C ALA A 48 45.11 102.62 38.36
N ALA A 49 45.51 102.76 39.64
CA ALA A 49 45.38 104.03 40.37
C ALA A 49 46.15 105.13 39.65
N PHE A 50 45.59 106.35 39.64
CA PHE A 50 46.19 107.49 38.95
C PHE A 50 45.96 108.78 39.74
N SER A 51 46.73 109.82 39.43
CA SER A 51 46.53 111.14 40.00
C SER A 51 45.64 111.99 39.10
N ILE A 52 44.58 112.57 39.67
CA ILE A 52 43.77 113.59 39.02
C ILE A 52 44.32 114.97 39.39
N THR A 53 44.57 115.79 38.38
CA THR A 53 44.92 117.20 38.55
C THR A 53 43.64 118.03 38.56
N LEU A 54 43.45 118.83 39.59
CA LEU A 54 42.33 119.75 39.72
C LEU A 54 42.82 121.18 39.56
N THR A 55 42.21 121.93 38.64
CA THR A 55 42.52 123.34 38.39
C THR A 55 41.37 124.21 38.85
N GLY A 56 41.69 125.31 39.54
CA GLY A 56 40.70 126.16 40.16
C GLY A 56 41.29 127.44 40.74
N SER A 57 40.64 127.99 41.76
CA SER A 57 41.11 129.17 42.49
C SER A 57 40.78 129.06 43.98
N ASN A 58 41.56 129.76 44.81
CA ASN A 58 41.41 129.84 46.27
C ASN A 58 41.57 128.49 47.01
N PHE A 59 42.45 127.61 46.54
CA PHE A 59 42.82 126.42 47.32
C PHE A 59 43.74 126.78 48.48
N ALA A 60 43.48 126.21 49.66
CA ALA A 60 44.33 126.37 50.83
C ALA A 60 45.39 125.24 50.92
N PRO A 61 46.56 125.45 51.57
CA PRO A 61 47.61 124.43 51.72
C PRO A 61 47.17 123.07 52.29
N ASN A 62 46.06 123.03 53.04
CA ASN A 62 45.48 121.81 53.63
C ASN A 62 44.12 121.45 53.02
N ALA A 63 43.85 121.87 51.78
CA ALA A 63 42.62 121.51 51.09
C ALA A 63 42.56 120.01 50.78
N VAL A 64 41.38 119.41 50.90
CA VAL A 64 41.12 117.99 50.63
C VAL A 64 40.13 117.85 49.48
N VAL A 65 40.47 117.01 48.51
CA VAL A 65 39.58 116.60 47.42
C VAL A 65 38.68 115.48 47.91
N TYR A 66 37.38 115.57 47.61
CA TYR A 66 36.37 114.59 47.94
C TYR A 66 35.79 113.95 46.69
N TRP A 67 35.83 112.62 46.63
CA TRP A 67 35.15 111.79 45.66
C TRP A 67 33.71 111.51 46.12
N ASN A 68 32.74 111.65 45.21
CA ASN A 68 31.30 111.59 45.51
C ASN A 68 30.92 112.45 46.73
N LEU A 69 31.55 113.62 46.84
CA LEU A 69 31.32 114.62 47.90
C LEU A 69 31.61 114.14 49.34
N SER A 70 31.99 112.88 49.56
CA SER A 70 32.03 112.27 50.90
C SER A 70 33.32 111.52 51.19
N ILE A 71 34.01 110.99 50.18
CA ILE A 71 35.21 110.18 50.34
C ILE A 71 36.44 111.07 50.15
N PRO A 72 37.22 111.38 51.19
CA PRO A 72 38.43 112.17 51.04
C PRO A 72 39.49 111.38 50.25
N LEU A 73 40.14 112.06 49.30
CA LEU A 73 41.27 111.55 48.55
C LEU A 73 42.57 112.08 49.14
N THR A 74 43.64 111.30 49.03
CA THR A 74 44.99 111.77 49.35
C THR A 74 45.33 112.93 48.43
N THR A 75 45.35 114.13 48.99
CA THR A 75 45.45 115.40 48.26
C THR A 75 46.80 116.05 48.53
N THR A 76 47.49 116.44 47.48
CA THR A 76 48.71 117.23 47.51
C THR A 76 48.40 118.63 47.02
N PHE A 77 48.63 119.61 47.87
CA PHE A 77 48.56 121.02 47.49
C PHE A 77 49.77 121.38 46.62
N LEU A 78 49.51 121.89 45.41
CA LEU A 78 50.56 122.37 44.51
C LEU A 78 50.62 123.90 44.54
N SER A 79 49.46 124.56 44.41
CA SER A 79 49.34 126.02 44.49
C SER A 79 47.90 126.43 44.84
N ALA A 80 47.68 127.73 45.06
CA ALA A 80 46.33 128.27 45.31
C ALA A 80 45.34 128.06 44.13
N THR A 81 45.81 127.59 42.97
CA THR A 81 45.01 127.30 41.78
C THR A 81 45.10 125.84 41.32
N GLN A 82 45.90 125.00 41.97
CA GLN A 82 46.09 123.61 41.55
C GLN A 82 46.25 122.64 42.72
N LEU A 83 45.52 121.53 42.66
CA LEU A 83 45.65 120.38 43.55
C LEU A 83 45.93 119.13 42.72
N SER A 84 46.62 118.15 43.31
CA SER A 84 46.69 116.79 42.79
C SER A 84 46.05 115.85 43.82
N ALA A 85 45.18 114.94 43.38
CA ALA A 85 44.60 113.93 44.25
C ALA A 85 44.79 112.54 43.68
N SER A 86 45.13 111.57 44.54
CA SER A 86 45.25 110.17 44.14
C SER A 86 43.88 109.50 44.12
N VAL A 87 43.49 108.95 42.96
CA VAL A 87 42.28 108.15 42.79
C VAL A 87 42.66 106.67 42.86
N PRO A 88 42.35 105.96 43.96
CA PRO A 88 42.67 104.55 44.09
C PRO A 88 41.75 103.67 43.22
N VAL A 89 42.23 102.49 42.85
CA VAL A 89 41.56 101.52 41.94
C VAL A 89 40.14 101.15 42.36
N ASN A 90 39.84 101.13 43.67
CA ASN A 90 38.52 100.75 44.17
C ASN A 90 37.43 101.77 43.83
N LEU A 91 37.78 103.05 43.61
CA LEU A 91 36.82 104.11 43.25
C LEU A 91 36.46 104.10 41.76
N ILE A 92 37.26 103.43 40.95
CA ILE A 92 37.08 103.26 39.51
C ILE A 92 36.89 101.78 39.15
N ALA A 93 36.49 100.94 40.10
CA ALA A 93 36.30 99.50 39.86
C ALA A 93 35.06 99.19 39.00
N SER A 94 34.11 100.11 38.90
CA SER A 94 32.88 99.93 38.12
C SER A 94 32.58 101.18 37.29
N PRO A 95 32.01 101.02 36.08
CA PRO A 95 31.57 102.16 35.26
C PRO A 95 30.53 103.01 35.99
N GLY A 96 30.57 104.33 35.79
CA GLY A 96 29.68 105.26 36.46
C GLY A 96 30.16 106.71 36.39
N VAL A 97 29.43 107.61 37.04
CA VAL A 97 29.80 109.04 37.14
C VAL A 97 30.07 109.37 38.59
N ALA A 98 31.20 110.04 38.84
CA ALA A 98 31.58 110.54 40.16
C ALA A 98 31.57 112.06 40.21
N LEU A 99 31.21 112.63 41.37
CA LEU A 99 31.26 114.07 41.63
C LEU A 99 32.48 114.43 42.48
N ILE A 100 33.32 115.33 41.98
CA ILE A 100 34.58 115.75 42.62
C ILE A 100 34.43 117.16 43.18
N GLN A 101 34.72 117.34 44.48
CA GLN A 101 34.63 118.63 45.17
C GLN A 101 35.89 118.88 46.03
N VAL A 102 36.35 120.12 46.12
CA VAL A 102 37.44 120.52 47.04
C VAL A 102 36.85 121.18 48.29
N ARG A 103 37.41 120.86 49.46
CA ARG A 103 37.12 121.55 50.73
C ARG A 103 38.40 122.08 51.36
N ASN A 104 38.42 123.36 51.71
CA ASN A 104 39.51 123.99 52.45
C ASN A 104 39.38 123.72 53.96
N SER A 105 40.48 123.86 54.70
CA SER A 105 40.51 123.65 56.17
C SER A 105 39.71 124.68 56.97
N ASP A 106 39.34 125.80 56.35
CA ASP A 106 38.49 126.86 56.89
C ASP A 106 36.98 126.59 56.68
N GLY A 107 36.63 125.47 56.03
CA GLY A 107 35.25 125.05 55.76
C GLY A 107 34.71 125.48 54.39
N GLY A 108 35.45 126.24 53.58
CA GLY A 108 35.04 126.62 52.22
C GLY A 108 34.94 125.41 51.27
N GLN A 109 33.88 125.32 50.48
CA GLN A 109 33.63 124.23 49.51
C GLN A 109 33.51 124.74 48.07
N SER A 110 34.01 123.97 47.10
CA SER A 110 33.87 124.30 45.67
C SER A 110 32.57 123.80 45.05
N ASN A 111 32.27 124.24 43.83
CA ASN A 111 31.35 123.54 42.94
C ASN A 111 31.86 122.13 42.65
N PRO A 112 30.97 121.13 42.44
CA PRO A 112 31.38 119.81 41.99
C PRO A 112 31.66 119.77 40.49
N LEU A 113 32.62 118.96 40.06
CA LEU A 113 32.84 118.58 38.65
C LEU A 113 32.66 117.07 38.46
N THR A 114 32.17 116.66 37.29
CA THR A 114 31.92 115.25 36.96
C THR A 114 33.19 114.57 36.46
N PHE A 115 33.46 113.38 36.98
CA PHE A 115 34.45 112.45 36.46
C PHE A 115 33.74 111.18 35.96
N THR A 116 34.02 110.74 34.74
CA THR A 116 33.32 109.59 34.13
C THR A 116 34.19 108.34 34.15
N VAL A 117 33.70 107.25 34.72
CA VAL A 117 34.32 105.93 34.62
C VAL A 117 33.64 105.16 33.48
N THR A 118 34.35 104.91 32.38
CA THR A 118 33.81 104.22 31.20
C THR A 118 34.00 102.70 31.30
N PRO A 119 33.14 101.88 30.67
CA PRO A 119 33.38 100.44 30.56
C PRO A 119 34.66 100.14 29.77
N PRO A 120 35.34 99.01 30.04
CA PRO A 120 36.42 98.52 29.17
C PRO A 120 35.90 98.22 27.76
N PRO A 121 36.75 98.21 26.71
CA PRO A 121 36.29 97.89 25.35
C PRO A 121 35.74 96.46 25.26
N VAL A 122 34.68 96.26 24.47
CA VAL A 122 34.15 94.91 24.24
C VAL A 122 35.16 94.09 23.43
N SER A 123 35.29 92.80 23.74
CA SER A 123 36.18 91.86 23.05
C SER A 123 35.61 90.44 23.04
N ILE A 124 35.88 89.67 21.98
CA ILE A 124 35.50 88.26 21.88
C ILE A 124 36.64 87.40 22.43
N LEU A 125 36.37 86.65 23.50
CA LEU A 125 37.35 85.80 24.19
C LEU A 125 37.56 84.43 23.52
N THR A 126 36.59 83.97 22.74
CA THR A 126 36.71 82.69 22.04
C THR A 126 37.82 82.76 20.98
N GLU A 127 38.79 81.86 21.05
CA GLU A 127 39.92 81.79 20.09
C GLU A 127 39.67 80.82 18.94
N ILE A 128 39.17 79.62 19.24
CA ILE A 128 38.95 78.54 18.27
C ILE A 128 37.60 77.86 18.49
N LEU A 129 37.07 77.27 17.42
CA LEU A 129 35.89 76.41 17.46
C LEU A 129 36.33 74.95 17.39
N THR A 130 35.65 74.08 18.12
CA THR A 130 35.84 72.63 17.95
C THR A 130 35.25 72.18 16.61
N ALA A 131 35.90 71.22 15.96
CA ALA A 131 35.39 70.65 14.71
C ALA A 131 34.01 70.01 14.93
N ALA A 132 33.13 70.13 13.94
CA ALA A 132 31.84 69.47 13.94
C ALA A 132 31.89 68.19 13.09
N VAL A 133 30.93 67.29 13.31
CA VAL A 133 30.79 66.05 12.52
C VAL A 133 29.44 66.08 11.82
N THR A 134 29.44 65.80 10.53
CA THR A 134 28.23 65.79 9.69
C THR A 134 27.18 64.85 10.29
N GLY A 135 25.93 65.32 10.39
CA GLY A 135 24.82 64.54 10.96
C GLY A 135 24.80 64.42 12.49
N ARG A 136 25.79 64.97 13.21
CA ARG A 136 25.80 65.01 14.69
C ARG A 136 25.46 66.40 15.22
N PRO A 137 24.68 66.53 16.30
CA PRO A 137 24.39 67.83 16.89
C PRO A 137 25.68 68.50 17.37
N TYR A 138 25.81 69.77 17.04
CA TYR A 138 26.89 70.64 17.44
C TYR A 138 26.33 71.76 18.31
N THR A 139 27.03 72.09 19.39
CA THR A 139 26.75 73.29 20.19
C THR A 139 28.06 73.87 20.68
N PHE A 140 28.23 75.17 20.50
CA PHE A 140 29.39 75.91 20.99
C PHE A 140 28.99 77.32 21.41
N ASN A 141 29.37 77.74 22.61
CA ASN A 141 29.01 79.05 23.13
C ASN A 141 30.16 80.03 22.97
N LEU A 142 29.93 81.11 22.22
CA LEU A 142 30.87 82.21 22.14
C LEU A 142 30.84 83.03 23.43
N THR A 143 32.01 83.55 23.81
CA THR A 143 32.18 84.36 25.03
C THR A 143 32.82 85.70 24.70
N ALA A 144 32.35 86.76 25.37
CA ALA A 144 32.85 88.11 25.24
C ALA A 144 33.07 88.74 26.62
N SER A 145 33.97 89.72 26.69
CA SER A 145 34.25 90.53 27.88
C SER A 145 34.28 92.02 27.53
N GLY A 146 34.22 92.86 28.57
CA GLY A 146 34.17 94.31 28.41
C GLY A 146 32.84 94.83 27.89
N GLY A 147 32.77 96.12 27.58
CA GLY A 147 31.52 96.81 27.25
C GLY A 147 30.52 96.82 28.41
N SER A 148 29.28 97.17 28.08
CA SER A 148 28.14 97.11 29.00
C SER A 148 27.16 96.01 28.58
N PRO A 149 27.00 94.94 29.36
CA PRO A 149 25.98 93.92 29.12
C PRO A 149 24.57 94.54 28.96
N ALA A 150 23.64 93.97 28.20
CA ALA A 150 23.69 92.68 27.49
C ALA A 150 24.44 92.72 26.15
N TYR A 151 24.94 91.56 25.71
CA TYR A 151 25.59 91.37 24.40
C TYR A 151 24.63 90.84 23.35
N PHE A 152 24.79 91.31 22.12
CA PHE A 152 24.09 90.85 20.92
C PHE A 152 25.08 90.33 19.89
N TRP A 153 24.84 89.12 19.40
CA TRP A 153 25.72 88.39 18.51
C TRP A 153 25.16 88.34 17.08
N SER A 154 26.02 88.50 16.09
CA SER A 154 25.65 88.40 14.67
C SER A 154 26.81 87.90 13.84
N ILE A 155 26.51 87.35 12.65
CA ILE A 155 27.52 87.07 11.63
C ILE A 155 27.65 88.32 10.76
N SER A 156 28.82 88.96 10.75
CA SER A 156 29.07 90.17 9.95
C SER A 156 29.59 89.86 8.55
N SER A 157 30.23 88.70 8.34
CA SER A 157 30.68 88.22 7.03
C SER A 157 30.80 86.69 7.00
N GLY A 158 30.65 86.10 5.82
CA GLY A 158 30.65 84.64 5.61
C GLY A 158 29.34 83.98 6.05
N ALA A 159 29.35 82.65 6.15
CA ALA A 159 28.20 81.85 6.57
C ALA A 159 28.63 80.68 7.46
N LEU A 160 27.75 80.28 8.37
CA LEU A 160 27.91 79.03 9.11
C LEU A 160 27.70 77.84 8.16
N PRO A 161 28.29 76.66 8.45
CA PRO A 161 27.96 75.43 7.75
C PRO A 161 26.45 75.15 7.72
N ALA A 162 25.95 74.59 6.62
CA ALA A 162 24.53 74.34 6.43
C ALA A 162 23.97 73.46 7.57
N GLY A 163 22.93 73.96 8.26
CA GLY A 163 22.31 73.30 9.41
C GLY A 163 22.77 73.81 10.78
N LEU A 164 23.68 74.80 10.83
CA LEU A 164 24.08 75.51 12.04
C LEU A 164 23.55 76.95 12.05
N ILE A 165 23.18 77.45 13.24
CA ILE A 165 22.61 78.78 13.46
C ILE A 165 23.31 79.44 14.65
N LEU A 166 23.55 80.75 14.59
CA LEU A 166 24.02 81.55 15.72
C LEU A 166 22.82 82.16 16.46
N ASN A 167 22.70 81.89 17.76
CA ASN A 167 21.72 82.54 18.61
C ASN A 167 22.17 83.97 18.94
N PRO A 168 21.38 85.00 18.57
CA PRO A 168 21.80 86.39 18.69
C PRO A 168 21.86 86.91 20.13
N VAL A 169 21.28 86.20 21.10
CA VAL A 169 21.25 86.62 22.51
C VAL A 169 22.27 85.85 23.34
N THR A 170 22.42 84.56 23.10
CA THR A 170 23.31 83.70 23.91
C THR A 170 24.70 83.53 23.30
N GLY A 171 24.89 83.85 22.01
CA GLY A 171 26.14 83.59 21.29
C GLY A 171 26.39 82.10 21.01
N ALA A 172 25.39 81.23 21.22
CA ALA A 172 25.51 79.80 20.92
C ALA A 172 25.40 79.54 19.42
N ILE A 173 26.40 78.89 18.83
CA ILE A 173 26.32 78.25 17.52
C ILE A 173 25.78 76.84 17.75
N SER A 174 24.59 76.52 17.23
CA SER A 174 23.99 75.21 17.42
C SER A 174 23.25 74.70 16.19
N GLY A 175 23.07 73.37 16.11
CA GLY A 175 22.35 72.70 15.03
C GLY A 175 23.04 71.40 14.62
N THR A 176 22.65 70.85 13.46
CA THR A 176 23.25 69.63 12.91
C THR A 176 23.80 69.93 11.53
N PRO A 177 25.12 69.92 11.32
CA PRO A 177 25.70 70.25 10.03
C PRO A 177 25.40 69.13 9.03
N THR A 178 25.04 69.53 7.81
CA THR A 178 24.56 68.63 6.74
C THR A 178 25.59 68.39 5.64
N SER A 179 26.65 69.20 5.59
CA SER A 179 27.72 69.12 4.59
C SER A 179 29.10 69.15 5.26
N THR A 180 30.01 68.33 4.76
CA THR A 180 31.42 68.33 5.14
C THR A 180 32.16 69.52 4.52
N GLY A 181 33.23 69.98 5.18
CA GLY A 181 34.10 71.04 4.67
C GLY A 181 34.43 72.08 5.73
N THR A 182 35.31 73.01 5.40
CA THR A 182 35.69 74.13 6.29
C THR A 182 34.94 75.39 5.89
N ALA A 183 34.17 75.96 6.82
CA ALA A 183 33.50 77.25 6.63
C ALA A 183 34.22 78.34 7.42
N SER A 184 34.43 79.49 6.78
CA SER A 184 35.02 80.69 7.39
C SER A 184 33.96 81.79 7.53
N PHE A 185 33.84 82.39 8.71
CA PHE A 185 32.88 83.45 9.00
C PHE A 185 33.39 84.40 10.08
N THR A 186 32.92 85.63 10.08
CA THR A 186 33.26 86.65 11.07
C THR A 186 32.05 86.88 11.98
N VAL A 187 32.27 86.77 13.30
CA VAL A 187 31.26 87.07 14.31
C VAL A 187 31.48 88.48 14.85
N ARG A 188 30.40 89.23 14.98
CA ARG A 188 30.35 90.53 15.65
C ARG A 188 29.57 90.41 16.96
N VAL A 189 30.16 90.91 18.04
CA VAL A 189 29.48 91.14 19.32
C VAL A 189 29.24 92.63 19.50
N THR A 190 28.02 93.01 19.91
CA THR A 190 27.61 94.38 20.19
C THR A 190 27.10 94.47 21.61
N ASP A 191 27.58 95.44 22.38
CA ASP A 191 27.10 95.69 23.74
C ASP A 191 25.86 96.61 23.76
N SER A 192 25.27 96.82 24.94
CA SER A 192 24.08 97.67 25.10
C SER A 192 24.31 99.15 24.76
N LEU A 193 25.57 99.60 24.75
CA LEU A 193 25.98 100.96 24.39
C LEU A 193 26.41 101.09 22.92
N GLN A 194 26.13 100.08 22.09
CA GLN A 194 26.46 100.02 20.66
C GLN A 194 27.97 99.95 20.35
N THR A 195 28.79 99.60 21.33
CA THR A 195 30.21 99.30 21.11
C THR A 195 30.35 97.88 20.58
N THR A 196 31.25 97.66 19.61
CA THR A 196 31.36 96.36 18.93
C THR A 196 32.78 95.83 18.82
N ALA A 197 32.91 94.50 18.82
CA ALA A 197 34.12 93.78 18.47
C ALA A 197 33.81 92.68 17.44
N GLU A 198 34.76 92.42 16.56
CA GLU A 198 34.64 91.39 15.53
C GLU A 198 35.80 90.39 15.62
N LYS A 199 35.52 89.13 15.28
CA LYS A 199 36.53 88.08 15.19
C LYS A 199 36.18 87.05 14.13
N ALA A 200 37.17 86.68 13.31
CA ALA A 200 37.03 85.63 12.32
C ALA A 200 37.20 84.24 12.95
N PHE A 201 36.35 83.30 12.55
CA PHE A 201 36.38 81.91 12.94
C PHE A 201 36.40 81.00 11.72
N GLN A 202 37.00 79.81 11.89
CA GLN A 202 36.86 78.69 10.97
C GLN A 202 36.22 77.51 11.70
N LEU A 203 35.24 76.87 11.06
CA LEU A 203 34.62 75.64 11.54
C LEU A 203 34.78 74.54 10.49
N THR A 204 35.54 73.51 10.82
CA THR A 204 35.69 72.32 9.99
C THR A 204 34.63 71.30 10.37
N VAL A 205 33.85 70.86 9.38
CA VAL A 205 32.89 69.76 9.48
C VAL A 205 33.46 68.52 8.81
N THR A 206 33.67 67.44 9.55
CA THR A 206 34.22 66.18 9.04
C THR A 206 33.13 65.11 8.88
N LEU A 207 33.44 64.02 8.18
CA LEU A 207 32.60 62.81 8.18
C LEU A 207 32.75 62.06 9.51
N PRO A 208 31.70 61.33 9.96
CA PRO A 208 31.86 60.38 11.05
C PRO A 208 32.93 59.32 10.70
N PRO A 209 33.75 58.88 11.67
CA PRO A 209 34.80 57.89 11.41
C PRO A 209 34.19 56.56 10.98
N PHE A 210 34.72 56.00 9.90
CA PHE A 210 34.29 54.70 9.37
C PHE A 210 34.79 53.57 10.28
N SER A 211 33.87 52.83 10.90
CA SER A 211 34.19 51.79 11.88
C SER A 211 33.07 50.76 12.02
N ILE A 212 33.37 49.62 12.66
CA ILE A 212 32.37 48.64 13.09
C ILE A 212 31.86 49.06 14.47
N ALA A 213 30.55 49.19 14.66
CA ALA A 213 29.92 49.76 15.86
C ALA A 213 29.83 48.78 17.04
N ASN A 214 29.75 47.47 16.80
CA ASN A 214 29.60 46.46 17.86
C ASN A 214 30.81 46.41 18.81
N ASP A 215 30.58 46.03 20.07
CA ASP A 215 31.62 45.78 21.07
C ASP A 215 32.49 44.59 20.69
N SER A 216 33.79 44.62 21.05
CA SER A 216 34.74 43.56 20.71
C SER A 216 34.43 42.22 21.37
N THR A 217 33.60 42.17 22.42
CA THR A 217 33.14 40.93 23.06
C THR A 217 31.72 40.60 22.63
N LEU A 218 31.54 39.49 21.93
CA LEU A 218 30.23 39.08 21.41
C LEU A 218 29.45 38.26 22.46
N PRO A 219 28.10 38.23 22.35
CA PRO A 219 27.28 37.35 23.18
C PRO A 219 27.75 35.90 23.10
N VAL A 220 27.73 35.18 24.21
CA VAL A 220 28.21 33.79 24.28
C VAL A 220 27.38 32.86 23.40
N GLY A 221 28.06 31.91 22.74
CA GLY A 221 27.43 30.81 22.01
C GLY A 221 27.44 29.52 22.80
N THR A 222 26.74 28.50 22.31
CA THR A 222 26.77 27.14 22.86
C THR A 222 26.95 26.16 21.72
N VAL A 223 27.81 25.15 21.88
CA VAL A 223 27.99 24.10 20.87
C VAL A 223 26.64 23.44 20.54
N GLY A 224 26.32 23.34 19.25
CA GLY A 224 25.08 22.74 18.76
C GLY A 224 23.83 23.65 18.82
N ALA A 225 23.92 24.85 19.41
CA ALA A 225 22.83 25.84 19.39
C ALA A 225 23.00 26.84 18.24
N ALA A 226 21.90 27.29 17.64
CA ALA A 226 21.94 28.32 16.62
C ALA A 226 22.45 29.65 17.20
N TYR A 227 23.35 30.31 16.47
CA TYR A 227 23.90 31.62 16.79
C TYR A 227 23.59 32.58 15.64
N THR A 228 23.16 33.81 15.95
CA THR A 228 22.95 34.87 14.98
C THR A 228 23.24 36.22 15.61
N LEU A 229 24.05 37.05 14.94
CA LEU A 229 24.40 38.39 15.38
C LEU A 229 24.61 39.30 14.17
N LEU A 230 23.96 40.47 14.17
CA LEU A 230 24.18 41.51 13.17
C LEU A 230 25.37 42.41 13.57
N LEU A 231 26.35 42.55 12.68
CA LEU A 231 27.39 43.56 12.78
C LEU A 231 26.95 44.85 12.09
N ALA A 232 27.05 45.97 12.80
CA ALA A 232 26.63 47.29 12.34
C ALA A 232 27.83 48.16 11.97
N ALA A 233 27.76 48.82 10.81
CA ALA A 233 28.73 49.83 10.40
C ALA A 233 28.37 51.21 10.96
N SER A 234 29.38 52.04 11.24
CA SER A 234 29.24 53.46 11.59
C SER A 234 30.03 54.29 10.58
N GLY A 235 29.37 55.27 9.94
CA GLY A 235 29.93 56.08 8.86
C GLY A 235 30.05 55.32 7.54
N GLY A 236 30.70 55.93 6.54
CA GLY A 236 30.88 55.36 5.20
C GLY A 236 29.62 55.42 4.32
N THR A 237 29.75 54.91 3.09
CA THR A 237 28.69 54.91 2.07
C THR A 237 28.24 53.49 1.75
N PRO A 238 26.95 53.13 1.95
CA PRO A 238 26.42 51.85 1.52
C PRO A 238 26.48 51.67 -0.02
N PRO A 239 26.53 50.43 -0.55
CA PRO A 239 26.48 49.15 0.18
C PRO A 239 27.80 48.79 0.88
N TYR A 240 27.68 48.20 2.07
CA TYR A 240 28.82 47.68 2.82
C TYR A 240 29.19 46.27 2.38
N ARG A 241 30.47 45.94 2.48
CA ARG A 241 31.03 44.61 2.24
C ARG A 241 31.75 44.12 3.49
N TRP A 242 31.33 42.98 3.99
CA TRP A 242 31.86 42.36 5.20
C TRP A 242 32.71 41.15 4.84
N SER A 243 33.82 40.96 5.55
CA SER A 243 34.63 39.76 5.40
C SER A 243 35.32 39.39 6.70
N THR A 244 35.67 38.12 6.84
CA THR A 244 36.52 37.59 7.93
C THR A 244 37.39 36.49 7.35
N ALA A 245 38.66 36.44 7.74
CA ALA A 245 39.58 35.41 7.27
C ALA A 245 39.33 34.05 7.96
N LEU A 246 38.88 34.07 9.21
CA LEU A 246 38.68 32.90 10.06
C LEU A 246 37.45 33.12 10.93
N ALA A 247 36.30 32.61 10.52
CA ALA A 247 35.14 32.57 11.40
C ALA A 247 35.30 31.46 12.46
N PRO A 248 34.71 31.60 13.66
CA PRO A 248 34.63 30.51 14.63
C PRO A 248 34.02 29.24 13.99
N PRO A 249 34.51 28.02 14.33
CA PRO A 249 34.02 26.79 13.73
C PRO A 249 32.50 26.64 13.80
N GLY A 250 31.86 26.46 12.64
CA GLY A 250 30.41 26.33 12.50
C GLY A 250 29.66 27.65 12.32
N LEU A 251 30.34 28.80 12.31
CA LEU A 251 29.77 30.12 12.01
C LEU A 251 30.29 30.65 10.66
N ALA A 252 29.47 31.48 10.00
CA ALA A 252 29.80 32.19 8.78
C ALA A 252 29.33 33.65 8.86
N LEU A 253 30.10 34.56 8.26
CA LEU A 253 29.74 35.97 8.13
C LEU A 253 29.20 36.21 6.73
N ASP A 254 27.96 36.70 6.65
CA ASP A 254 27.36 37.10 5.38
C ASP A 254 27.96 38.42 4.89
N ALA A 255 28.53 38.40 3.68
CA ALA A 255 29.30 39.51 3.14
C ALA A 255 28.45 40.75 2.78
N GLY A 256 27.15 40.59 2.56
CA GLY A 256 26.25 41.68 2.16
C GLY A 256 25.49 42.30 3.34
N THR A 257 25.19 41.52 4.35
CA THR A 257 24.36 41.92 5.50
C THR A 257 25.14 42.13 6.78
N GLY A 258 26.34 41.57 6.90
CA GLY A 258 27.14 41.62 8.14
C GLY A 258 26.61 40.70 9.24
N ILE A 259 25.75 39.73 8.91
CA ILE A 259 25.22 38.76 9.88
C ILE A 259 26.24 37.63 10.08
N LEU A 260 26.73 37.47 11.31
CA LEU A 260 27.45 36.29 11.76
C LEU A 260 26.45 35.24 12.24
N SER A 261 26.33 34.12 11.54
CA SER A 261 25.34 33.08 11.87
C SER A 261 25.84 31.66 11.65
N GLY A 262 25.17 30.69 12.27
CA GLY A 262 25.47 29.26 12.12
C GLY A 262 25.25 28.48 13.41
N THR A 263 25.91 27.33 13.54
CA THR A 263 25.84 26.48 14.72
C THR A 263 27.26 26.15 15.16
N PRO A 264 27.77 26.74 16.27
CA PRO A 264 29.12 26.46 16.73
C PRO A 264 29.36 24.96 16.96
N THR A 265 30.49 24.46 16.46
CA THR A 265 30.83 23.02 16.56
C THR A 265 31.88 22.70 17.61
N THR A 266 32.60 23.72 18.10
CA THR A 266 33.72 23.55 19.02
C THR A 266 33.56 24.53 20.18
N ASN A 267 33.72 24.04 21.41
CA ASN A 267 33.70 24.91 22.59
C ASN A 267 35.07 25.60 22.75
N GLY A 268 35.08 26.76 23.40
CA GLY A 268 36.28 27.54 23.62
C GLY A 268 36.07 29.03 23.31
N THR A 269 37.14 29.80 23.48
CA THR A 269 37.15 31.23 23.18
C THR A 269 37.84 31.46 21.84
N PHE A 270 37.11 32.02 20.87
CA PHE A 270 37.59 32.30 19.52
C PHE A 270 37.81 33.80 19.34
N THR A 271 39.00 34.17 18.89
CA THR A 271 39.31 35.55 18.47
C THR A 271 39.43 35.60 16.94
N PHE A 272 38.76 36.56 16.31
CA PHE A 272 38.76 36.70 14.85
C PHE A 272 38.65 38.16 14.42
N THR A 273 39.19 38.50 13.25
CA THR A 273 39.16 39.85 12.71
C THR A 273 38.08 39.96 11.64
N VAL A 274 37.15 40.90 11.81
CA VAL A 274 36.18 41.27 10.78
C VAL A 274 36.69 42.52 10.08
N GLN A 275 36.65 42.49 8.76
CA GLN A 275 36.90 43.64 7.89
C GLN A 275 35.56 44.15 7.34
N LEU A 276 35.47 45.46 7.25
CA LEU A 276 34.32 46.20 6.74
C LEU A 276 34.85 47.16 5.68
N ALA A 277 34.29 47.08 4.48
CA ALA A 277 34.53 48.03 3.40
C ALA A 277 33.23 48.72 2.98
N ASP A 278 33.31 49.96 2.53
CA ASP A 278 32.18 50.69 1.96
C ASP A 278 32.28 50.79 0.43
N SER A 279 31.26 51.37 -0.23
CA SER A 279 31.24 51.49 -1.69
C SER A 279 32.21 52.54 -2.24
N SER A 280 32.71 53.44 -1.39
CA SER A 280 33.68 54.48 -1.72
C SER A 280 35.15 54.06 -1.47
N GLY A 281 35.38 52.82 -1.05
CA GLY A 281 36.71 52.26 -0.83
C GLY A 281 37.30 52.55 0.55
N LEU A 282 36.52 53.05 1.51
CA LEU A 282 36.94 53.10 2.91
C LEU A 282 36.98 51.69 3.48
N ASN A 283 37.96 51.43 4.36
CA ASN A 283 38.15 50.14 5.01
C ASN A 283 38.29 50.35 6.53
N ALA A 284 37.69 49.46 7.30
CA ALA A 284 37.81 49.36 8.74
C ALA A 284 37.98 47.90 9.15
N SER A 285 38.61 47.65 10.29
CA SER A 285 38.71 46.31 10.87
C SER A 285 38.52 46.35 12.38
N LYS A 286 37.97 45.28 12.94
CA LYS A 286 37.85 45.09 14.38
C LYS A 286 38.07 43.62 14.73
N ILE A 287 38.78 43.38 15.85
CA ILE A 287 38.94 42.05 16.43
C ILE A 287 37.75 41.79 17.35
N PHE A 288 37.09 40.65 17.16
CA PHE A 288 36.02 40.15 18.01
C PHE A 288 36.45 38.90 18.77
N THR A 289 35.89 38.75 19.97
CA THR A 289 36.03 37.58 20.83
C THR A 289 34.66 36.96 21.04
N LEU A 290 34.51 35.67 20.73
CA LEU A 290 33.33 34.87 20.99
C LEU A 290 33.68 33.69 21.90
N THR A 291 33.03 33.62 23.06
CA THR A 291 33.08 32.44 23.93
C THR A 291 31.96 31.48 23.55
N VAL A 292 32.30 30.23 23.24
CA VAL A 292 31.35 29.15 22.98
C VAL A 292 31.42 28.13 24.12
N ASN A 293 30.34 28.00 24.88
CA ASN A 293 30.22 27.02 25.95
C ASN A 293 30.00 25.61 25.37
N PRO A 294 30.44 24.55 26.07
CA PRO A 294 30.06 23.18 25.70
C PRO A 294 28.54 23.01 25.75
N ALA A 295 28.02 22.05 24.98
CA ALA A 295 26.61 21.67 25.05
C ALA A 295 26.26 21.25 26.50
N PRO A 296 25.03 21.46 26.98
CA PRO A 296 24.63 21.07 28.34
C PRO A 296 24.83 19.57 28.59
N LEU A 297 25.41 19.20 29.74
CA LEU A 297 25.59 17.80 30.14
C LEU A 297 24.23 17.16 30.47
N VAL A 298 23.90 16.08 29.77
CA VAL A 298 22.62 15.34 29.92
C VAL A 298 22.88 13.84 29.91
N ILE A 299 22.21 13.08 30.79
CA ILE A 299 22.17 11.62 30.74
C ILE A 299 21.18 11.17 29.65
N ALA A 300 21.69 10.58 28.58
CA ALA A 300 20.94 10.19 27.40
C ALA A 300 20.12 8.90 27.60
N THR A 301 20.53 8.03 28.54
CA THR A 301 19.83 6.77 28.81
C THR A 301 18.39 6.98 29.31
N SER A 302 17.44 6.18 28.79
CA SER A 302 16.01 6.21 29.19
C SER A 302 15.80 5.83 30.66
N ALA A 303 14.74 6.38 31.29
CA ALA A 303 14.49 6.25 32.73
C ALA A 303 13.87 4.92 33.18
N VAL A 304 13.34 4.11 32.25
CA VAL A 304 12.55 2.91 32.56
C VAL A 304 13.27 1.67 32.05
N PHE A 305 13.47 0.71 32.94
CA PHE A 305 14.04 -0.58 32.63
C PHE A 305 13.17 -1.70 33.21
N SER A 306 13.21 -2.86 32.57
CA SER A 306 12.57 -4.07 33.07
C SER A 306 13.59 -5.20 33.19
N GLY A 307 13.56 -5.90 34.32
CA GLY A 307 14.35 -7.10 34.59
C GLY A 307 13.45 -8.28 34.97
N THR A 308 14.02 -9.46 35.05
CA THR A 308 13.32 -10.68 35.48
C THR A 308 14.13 -11.33 36.60
N VAL A 309 13.46 -11.77 37.66
CA VAL A 309 14.13 -12.44 38.79
C VAL A 309 14.95 -13.63 38.30
N GLY A 310 16.19 -13.73 38.74
CA GLY A 310 17.12 -14.83 38.47
C GLY A 310 17.80 -14.80 37.10
N LEU A 311 17.41 -13.91 36.18
CA LEU A 311 18.05 -13.78 34.87
C LEU A 311 19.13 -12.69 34.88
N ALA A 312 20.22 -12.93 34.14
CA ALA A 312 21.27 -11.93 33.97
C ALA A 312 20.72 -10.66 33.31
N TYR A 313 21.06 -9.52 33.89
CA TYR A 313 20.66 -8.18 33.49
C TYR A 313 21.92 -7.33 33.35
N SER A 314 21.98 -6.49 32.32
CA SER A 314 23.07 -5.54 32.10
C SER A 314 22.53 -4.28 31.43
N GLN A 315 22.86 -3.11 31.97
CA GLN A 315 22.46 -1.81 31.45
C GLN A 315 23.60 -0.80 31.57
N THR A 316 24.07 -0.28 30.43
CA THR A 316 25.08 0.78 30.36
C THR A 316 24.45 2.17 30.30
N PHE A 317 25.02 3.14 31.01
CA PHE A 317 24.60 4.53 30.99
C PHE A 317 25.47 5.35 30.03
N SER A 318 24.86 6.32 29.36
CA SER A 318 25.53 7.23 28.44
C SER A 318 25.10 8.67 28.69
N ALA A 319 26.02 9.60 28.45
CA ALA A 319 25.80 11.03 28.58
C ALA A 319 26.18 11.74 27.27
N THR A 320 25.57 12.89 27.04
CA THR A 320 25.85 13.80 25.92
C THR A 320 26.06 15.21 26.46
N GLY A 321 26.76 16.05 25.71
CA GLY A 321 27.19 17.37 26.18
C GLY A 321 28.23 17.31 27.30
N GLY A 322 28.52 18.44 27.94
CA GLY A 322 29.69 18.60 28.80
C GLY A 322 31.01 18.32 28.08
N ILE A 323 32.08 18.16 28.85
CA ILE A 323 33.41 17.86 28.31
C ILE A 323 33.91 16.49 28.84
N PRO A 324 34.15 15.48 27.98
CA PRO A 324 34.70 14.20 28.42
C PRO A 324 36.13 14.33 28.98
N PRO A 325 36.64 13.36 29.78
CA PRO A 325 35.99 12.11 30.16
C PRO A 325 34.89 12.29 31.23
N TYR A 326 33.87 11.43 31.17
CA TYR A 326 32.79 11.41 32.16
C TYR A 326 33.12 10.51 33.34
N ARG A 327 32.75 10.94 34.54
CA ARG A 327 32.80 10.17 35.79
C ARG A 327 31.38 9.87 36.26
N TRP A 328 31.09 8.60 36.51
CA TRP A 328 29.76 8.15 36.89
C TRP A 328 29.70 7.73 38.35
N ALA A 329 28.56 7.96 38.99
CA ALA A 329 28.30 7.54 40.36
C ALA A 329 26.84 7.16 40.56
N LEU A 330 26.60 6.14 41.38
CA LEU A 330 25.29 5.90 41.97
C LEU A 330 25.12 6.88 43.14
N LEU A 331 24.22 7.84 42.98
CA LEU A 331 24.02 8.91 43.96
C LEU A 331 23.13 8.47 45.12
N SER A 332 22.06 7.74 44.83
CA SER A 332 21.10 7.25 45.83
C SER A 332 20.24 6.09 45.31
N GLY A 333 19.61 5.36 46.22
CA GLY A 333 18.82 4.17 45.92
C GLY A 333 19.68 2.93 45.63
N SER A 334 19.03 1.84 45.22
CA SER A 334 19.69 0.60 44.83
C SER A 334 18.93 -0.02 43.66
N PRO A 335 19.61 -0.57 42.64
CA PRO A 335 18.95 -1.25 41.53
C PRO A 335 18.29 -2.58 41.94
N GLY A 336 18.41 -3.02 43.19
CA GLY A 336 17.83 -4.25 43.73
C GLY A 336 18.88 -5.29 44.12
N GLY A 337 18.49 -6.28 44.91
CA GLY A 337 19.39 -7.36 45.33
C GLY A 337 19.90 -8.16 44.13
N GLY A 338 21.20 -8.44 44.09
CA GLY A 338 21.87 -9.18 43.01
C GLY A 338 22.31 -8.34 41.80
N LEU A 339 22.11 -7.02 41.84
CA LEU A 339 22.62 -6.07 40.85
C LEU A 339 23.66 -5.12 41.47
N ALA A 340 24.73 -4.83 40.74
CA ALA A 340 25.79 -3.91 41.14
C ALA A 340 26.04 -2.85 40.07
N PHE A 341 26.29 -1.61 40.50
CA PHE A 341 26.72 -0.52 39.62
C PHE A 341 28.26 -0.43 39.58
N ASP A 342 28.83 -0.53 38.39
CA ASP A 342 30.24 -0.27 38.13
C ASP A 342 30.42 1.16 37.58
N PRO A 343 31.05 2.07 38.34
CA PRO A 343 31.25 3.45 37.92
C PRO A 343 32.29 3.62 36.79
N THR A 344 33.13 2.60 36.52
CA THR A 344 34.16 2.67 35.48
C THR A 344 33.59 2.38 34.09
N SER A 345 32.77 1.34 33.98
CA SER A 345 32.04 0.99 32.75
C SER A 345 30.70 1.71 32.62
N ALA A 346 30.27 2.42 33.68
CA ALA A 346 28.94 3.01 33.81
C ALA A 346 27.84 1.96 33.56
N THR A 347 27.97 0.76 34.14
CA THR A 347 27.01 -0.34 33.94
C THR A 347 26.37 -0.78 35.25
N ILE A 348 25.08 -1.11 35.21
CA ILE A 348 24.45 -1.97 36.21
C ILE A 348 24.45 -3.38 35.64
N SER A 349 24.97 -4.36 36.37
CA SER A 349 24.93 -5.77 35.95
C SER A 349 24.71 -6.75 37.11
N GLY A 350 24.25 -7.96 36.81
CA GLY A 350 24.01 -9.04 37.76
C GLY A 350 22.69 -9.76 37.50
N ALA A 351 22.14 -10.47 38.49
CA ALA A 351 20.85 -11.16 38.39
C ALA A 351 19.91 -10.69 39.52
N PRO A 352 18.76 -10.07 39.22
CA PRO A 352 17.83 -9.60 40.25
C PRO A 352 17.30 -10.75 41.13
N LEU A 353 17.26 -10.56 42.45
CA LEU A 353 16.87 -11.62 43.40
C LEU A 353 15.41 -11.55 43.86
N ALA A 354 14.72 -10.43 43.64
CA ALA A 354 13.34 -10.22 44.09
C ALA A 354 12.54 -9.42 43.09
N THR A 355 11.23 -9.68 43.03
CA THR A 355 10.29 -8.87 42.25
C THR A 355 10.04 -7.53 42.93
N GLY A 356 9.70 -6.51 42.15
CA GLY A 356 9.38 -5.19 42.67
C GLY A 356 9.84 -4.05 41.78
N SER A 357 9.63 -2.83 42.26
CA SER A 357 10.08 -1.60 41.61
C SER A 357 11.23 -0.99 42.40
N PHE A 358 12.40 -0.86 41.78
CA PHE A 358 13.64 -0.41 42.42
C PHE A 358 14.06 0.95 41.86
N PRO A 359 13.72 2.07 42.54
CA PRO A 359 14.17 3.40 42.12
C PRO A 359 15.62 3.67 42.56
N PHE A 360 16.40 4.26 41.67
CA PHE A 360 17.79 4.69 41.94
C PHE A 360 18.15 5.92 41.11
N THR A 361 19.16 6.68 41.54
CA THR A 361 19.61 7.91 40.86
C THR A 361 21.07 7.80 40.46
N ILE A 362 21.34 7.98 39.17
CA ILE A 362 22.71 8.05 38.64
C ILE A 362 23.10 9.51 38.44
N GLN A 363 24.33 9.85 38.81
CA GLN A 363 24.97 11.12 38.53
C GLN A 363 26.11 10.92 37.53
N VAL A 364 26.21 11.81 36.55
CA VAL A 364 27.38 11.94 35.69
C VAL A 364 28.01 13.31 35.92
N THR A 365 29.34 13.30 36.03
CA THR A 365 30.18 14.49 36.18
C THR A 365 31.10 14.57 34.97
N ASP A 366 31.20 15.73 34.33
CA ASP A 366 32.15 15.95 33.25
C ASP A 366 33.55 16.32 33.78
N SER A 367 34.52 16.50 32.87
CA SER A 367 35.91 16.84 33.23
C SER A 367 36.08 18.21 33.88
N LEU A 368 35.12 19.13 33.73
CA LEU A 368 35.12 20.44 34.38
C LEU A 368 34.38 20.42 35.73
N GLY A 369 33.86 19.26 36.16
CA GLY A 369 33.12 19.12 37.40
C GLY A 369 31.65 19.49 37.30
N VAL A 370 31.10 19.73 36.11
CA VAL A 370 29.67 19.95 35.89
C VAL A 370 28.95 18.64 36.14
N LYS A 371 27.87 18.68 36.94
CA LYS A 371 27.12 17.49 37.36
C LYS A 371 25.69 17.55 36.86
N THR A 372 25.19 16.42 36.40
CA THR A 372 23.75 16.20 36.19
C THR A 372 23.35 14.85 36.76
N SER A 373 22.10 14.72 37.20
CA SER A 373 21.57 13.46 37.75
C SER A 373 20.22 13.14 37.13
N LYS A 374 19.93 11.84 37.04
CA LYS A 374 18.66 11.33 36.53
C LYS A 374 18.21 10.15 37.37
N SER A 375 16.94 10.15 37.74
CA SER A 375 16.32 9.02 38.44
C SER A 375 15.84 7.98 37.45
N PHE A 376 16.06 6.73 37.80
CA PHE A 376 15.72 5.54 37.04
C PHE A 376 14.88 4.61 37.92
N THR A 377 14.07 3.77 37.28
CA THR A 377 13.34 2.71 37.97
C THR A 377 13.52 1.41 37.21
N LEU A 378 14.05 0.40 37.88
CA LEU A 378 14.07 -0.97 37.38
C LEU A 378 12.86 -1.71 37.94
N VAL A 379 11.96 -2.14 37.06
CA VAL A 379 10.84 -3.02 37.42
C VAL A 379 11.28 -4.46 37.20
N VAL A 380 11.34 -5.25 38.27
CA VAL A 380 11.68 -6.67 38.20
C VAL A 380 10.41 -7.48 38.36
N GLU A 381 10.08 -8.26 37.35
CA GLU A 381 8.95 -9.18 37.38
C GLU A 381 9.41 -10.62 37.61
N ASN A 382 8.47 -11.47 38.04
CA ASN A 382 8.72 -12.90 38.13
C ASN A 382 8.92 -13.44 36.70
N PRO A 383 9.79 -14.44 36.49
CA PRO A 383 9.80 -15.17 35.23
C PRO A 383 8.38 -15.69 34.94
N LYS A 384 7.86 -15.32 33.77
CA LYS A 384 6.56 -15.77 33.27
C LYS A 384 6.81 -16.82 32.19
N LEU A 385 6.15 -17.96 32.30
CA LEU A 385 6.02 -18.90 31.19
C LEU A 385 4.77 -18.55 30.39
N ASN A 386 4.87 -18.58 29.06
CA ASN A 386 3.73 -18.36 28.18
C ASN A 386 3.75 -19.35 27.00
N ILE A 387 2.67 -20.11 26.81
CA ILE A 387 2.50 -21.00 25.67
C ILE A 387 2.05 -20.18 24.45
N LEU A 388 2.94 -20.07 23.46
CA LEU A 388 2.71 -19.31 22.24
C LEU A 388 1.78 -20.01 21.26
N THR A 389 1.71 -21.34 21.29
CA THR A 389 0.88 -22.12 20.36
C THR A 389 -0.58 -21.70 20.47
N ALA A 390 -1.20 -21.33 19.35
CA ALA A 390 -2.59 -20.87 19.29
C ALA A 390 -3.58 -22.04 19.42
N SER A 391 -4.81 -21.72 19.82
CA SER A 391 -5.96 -22.64 19.85
C SER A 391 -7.10 -21.99 19.04
N PRO A 392 -7.88 -22.74 18.24
CA PRO A 392 -7.80 -24.18 18.00
C PRO A 392 -6.52 -24.61 17.26
N LEU A 393 -6.16 -25.88 17.39
CA LEU A 393 -5.09 -26.51 16.61
C LEU A 393 -5.56 -26.80 15.17
N PRO A 394 -4.65 -27.00 14.21
CA PRO A 394 -4.99 -27.47 12.88
C PRO A 394 -5.83 -28.75 12.92
N ASN A 395 -6.79 -28.89 12.00
CA ASN A 395 -7.67 -30.06 11.97
C ASN A 395 -6.89 -31.32 11.59
N GLY A 396 -7.22 -32.45 12.22
CA GLY A 396 -6.72 -33.78 11.85
C GLY A 396 -7.76 -34.56 11.04
N THR A 397 -7.37 -35.74 10.55
CA THR A 397 -8.28 -36.70 9.91
C THR A 397 -8.10 -38.05 10.58
N ALA A 398 -9.20 -38.73 10.93
CA ALA A 398 -9.15 -40.06 11.52
C ALA A 398 -8.40 -41.04 10.59
N GLY A 399 -7.52 -41.86 11.14
CA GLY A 399 -6.68 -42.80 10.41
C GLY A 399 -5.43 -42.19 9.73
N SER A 400 -5.24 -40.86 9.77
CA SER A 400 -4.05 -40.19 9.22
C SER A 400 -3.10 -39.72 10.31
N ALA A 401 -1.78 -39.73 10.05
CA ALA A 401 -0.81 -39.22 11.01
C ALA A 401 -1.03 -37.72 11.28
N TYR A 402 -0.95 -37.34 12.55
CA TYR A 402 -1.08 -35.96 13.01
C TYR A 402 0.14 -35.62 13.89
N VAL A 403 0.68 -34.42 13.72
CA VAL A 403 1.82 -33.93 14.50
C VAL A 403 1.62 -32.45 14.79
N GLN A 404 1.65 -32.07 16.07
CA GLN A 404 1.63 -30.69 16.52
C GLN A 404 2.72 -30.48 17.57
N ARG A 405 3.61 -29.51 17.34
CA ARG A 405 4.60 -29.08 18.33
C ARG A 405 4.08 -27.88 19.12
N PHE A 406 4.24 -27.92 20.44
CA PHE A 406 3.98 -26.78 21.32
C PHE A 406 5.25 -25.96 21.52
N SER A 407 5.07 -24.65 21.67
CA SER A 407 6.14 -23.69 21.91
C SER A 407 5.80 -22.83 23.12
N VAL A 408 6.75 -22.70 24.03
CA VAL A 408 6.67 -21.88 25.24
C VAL A 408 7.80 -20.86 25.22
N VAL A 409 7.57 -19.68 25.78
CA VAL A 409 8.59 -18.66 26.02
C VAL A 409 8.66 -18.29 27.49
N GLY A 410 9.82 -17.78 27.89
CA GLY A 410 10.14 -17.44 29.27
C GLY A 410 10.53 -18.66 30.11
N GLY A 411 10.77 -18.43 31.40
CA GLY A 411 11.29 -19.44 32.32
C GLY A 411 12.71 -19.94 31.97
N THR A 412 13.12 -21.05 32.58
CA THR A 412 14.44 -21.66 32.39
C THR A 412 14.37 -23.04 31.73
N SER A 413 15.09 -23.25 30.63
CA SER A 413 15.18 -24.56 29.97
C SER A 413 15.92 -25.58 30.86
N PRO A 414 15.64 -26.90 30.76
CA PRO A 414 14.69 -27.55 29.85
C PRO A 414 13.23 -27.46 30.31
N TYR A 415 12.30 -27.64 29.35
CA TYR A 415 10.86 -27.66 29.60
C TYR A 415 10.32 -29.07 29.59
N THR A 416 9.40 -29.37 30.51
CA THR A 416 8.63 -30.61 30.57
C THR A 416 7.16 -30.31 30.28
N TRP A 417 6.47 -31.22 29.61
CA TRP A 417 5.12 -31.03 29.11
C TRP A 417 4.19 -32.12 29.61
N THR A 418 2.97 -31.73 30.01
CA THR A 418 1.91 -32.67 30.37
C THR A 418 0.61 -32.29 29.67
N ILE A 419 -0.25 -33.28 29.47
CA ILE A 419 -1.58 -33.13 28.87
C ILE A 419 -2.63 -33.64 29.84
N SER A 420 -3.73 -32.89 29.97
CA SER A 420 -4.92 -33.28 30.71
C SER A 420 -6.12 -33.26 29.75
N GLY A 421 -6.79 -34.40 29.62
CA GLY A 421 -7.68 -34.72 28.50
C GLY A 421 -6.99 -35.62 27.48
N ALA A 422 -7.74 -36.12 26.50
CA ALA A 422 -7.23 -37.03 25.49
C ALA A 422 -7.84 -36.75 24.11
N VAL A 423 -7.05 -36.98 23.08
CA VAL A 423 -7.52 -37.12 21.70
C VAL A 423 -7.21 -38.58 21.32
N PRO A 424 -8.23 -39.44 21.14
CA PRO A 424 -8.01 -40.87 20.87
C PRO A 424 -7.03 -41.08 19.71
N GLY A 425 -5.94 -41.81 19.97
CA GLY A 425 -4.89 -42.09 18.99
C GLY A 425 -3.71 -41.10 18.97
N LEU A 426 -3.74 -40.03 19.76
CA LEU A 426 -2.63 -39.07 19.92
C LEU A 426 -2.00 -39.15 21.32
N THR A 427 -0.68 -38.97 21.38
CA THR A 427 0.11 -38.92 22.61
C THR A 427 1.01 -37.69 22.63
N LEU A 428 1.20 -37.09 23.81
CA LEU A 428 2.12 -35.96 24.01
C LEU A 428 3.48 -36.49 24.48
N ASP A 429 4.54 -36.17 23.75
CA ASP A 429 5.92 -36.32 24.22
C ASP A 429 6.21 -35.27 25.30
N GLY A 430 6.39 -35.73 26.54
CA GLY A 430 6.60 -34.88 27.70
C GLY A 430 7.94 -34.12 27.75
N GLN A 431 8.89 -34.41 26.86
CA GLN A 431 10.16 -33.69 26.76
C GLN A 431 10.21 -32.81 25.51
N ALA A 432 9.77 -33.34 24.37
CA ALA A 432 9.79 -32.62 23.10
C ALA A 432 8.62 -31.62 22.96
N GLY A 433 7.54 -31.78 23.73
CA GLY A 433 6.33 -30.98 23.60
C GLY A 433 5.62 -31.22 22.28
N ILE A 434 5.63 -32.45 21.77
CA ILE A 434 5.00 -32.82 20.49
C ILE A 434 3.80 -33.72 20.77
N LEU A 435 2.61 -33.30 20.35
CA LEU A 435 1.41 -34.14 20.28
C LEU A 435 1.41 -34.84 18.92
N SER A 436 1.54 -36.16 18.91
CA SER A 436 1.61 -36.94 17.67
C SER A 436 0.92 -38.29 17.77
N GLY A 437 0.59 -38.89 16.62
CA GLY A 437 -0.03 -40.20 16.51
C GLY A 437 -1.00 -40.27 15.34
N THR A 438 -1.89 -41.25 15.36
CA THR A 438 -2.93 -41.43 14.34
C THR A 438 -4.28 -41.37 15.04
N PRO A 439 -5.04 -40.26 14.92
CA PRO A 439 -6.35 -40.14 15.54
C PRO A 439 -7.28 -41.27 15.10
N THR A 440 -8.00 -41.88 16.03
CA THR A 440 -8.87 -43.03 15.73
C THR A 440 -10.35 -42.68 15.64
N THR A 441 -10.76 -41.54 16.19
CA THR A 441 -12.16 -41.17 16.33
C THR A 441 -12.37 -39.76 15.80
N ALA A 442 -13.33 -39.58 14.90
CA ALA A 442 -13.74 -38.26 14.43
C ALA A 442 -14.51 -37.52 15.53
N GLY A 443 -14.32 -36.20 15.62
CA GLY A 443 -14.96 -35.37 16.64
C GLY A 443 -14.12 -34.16 17.04
N ALA A 444 -14.74 -33.26 17.81
CA ALA A 444 -14.05 -32.13 18.42
C ALA A 444 -13.58 -32.51 19.83
N PHE A 445 -12.28 -32.41 20.08
CA PHE A 445 -11.67 -32.75 21.36
C PHE A 445 -11.08 -31.52 22.02
N ASN A 446 -11.39 -31.31 23.30
CA ASN A 446 -10.81 -30.26 24.12
C ASN A 446 -9.86 -30.87 25.15
N PHE A 447 -8.68 -30.28 25.33
CA PHE A 447 -7.68 -30.72 26.31
C PHE A 447 -6.84 -29.53 26.78
N THR A 448 -6.12 -29.71 27.88
CA THR A 448 -5.21 -28.70 28.43
C THR A 448 -3.78 -29.20 28.37
N VAL A 449 -2.87 -28.35 27.90
CA VAL A 449 -1.42 -28.62 27.92
C VAL A 449 -0.77 -27.72 28.95
N THR A 450 0.06 -28.32 29.79
CA THR A 450 0.85 -27.63 30.81
C THR A 450 2.33 -27.74 30.45
N ALA A 451 3.02 -26.60 30.38
CA ALA A 451 4.47 -26.54 30.28
C ALA A 451 5.06 -26.19 31.65
N ARG A 452 6.09 -26.93 32.08
CA ARG A 452 6.84 -26.71 33.32
C ARG A 452 8.31 -26.51 33.00
N ASP A 453 8.91 -25.45 33.53
CA ASP A 453 10.34 -25.16 33.33
C ASP A 453 11.23 -25.82 34.41
N ALA A 454 12.54 -25.66 34.29
CA ALA A 454 13.51 -26.23 35.23
C ALA A 454 13.44 -25.62 36.63
N ALA A 455 12.94 -24.38 36.75
CA ALA A 455 12.66 -23.69 38.01
C ALA A 455 11.29 -24.04 38.61
N ALA A 456 10.62 -25.07 38.08
CA ALA A 456 9.31 -25.54 38.50
C ALA A 456 8.15 -24.55 38.31
N LEU A 457 8.34 -23.48 37.54
CA LEU A 457 7.23 -22.63 37.08
C LEU A 457 6.36 -23.43 36.11
N THR A 458 5.06 -23.19 36.15
CA THR A 458 4.10 -23.84 35.25
C THR A 458 3.23 -22.83 34.54
N VAL A 459 2.84 -23.14 33.30
CA VAL A 459 1.79 -22.44 32.55
C VAL A 459 0.89 -23.47 31.90
N SER A 460 -0.42 -23.25 31.94
CA SER A 460 -1.40 -24.13 31.29
C SER A 460 -2.21 -23.35 30.26
N LYS A 461 -2.51 -23.99 29.13
CA LYS A 461 -3.38 -23.43 28.09
C LYS A 461 -4.31 -24.51 27.54
N SER A 462 -5.59 -24.16 27.37
CA SER A 462 -6.58 -25.06 26.78
C SER A 462 -6.54 -25.00 25.25
N PHE A 463 -6.62 -26.18 24.63
CA PHE A 463 -6.59 -26.39 23.21
C PHE A 463 -7.81 -27.18 22.76
N SER A 464 -8.26 -26.92 21.53
CA SER A 464 -9.23 -27.74 20.84
C SER A 464 -8.66 -28.21 19.50
N VAL A 465 -9.00 -29.43 19.09
CA VAL A 465 -8.68 -29.98 17.77
C VAL A 465 -9.91 -30.67 17.20
N LEU A 466 -10.20 -30.39 15.93
CA LEU A 466 -11.23 -31.10 15.18
C LEU A 466 -10.58 -32.23 14.39
N ILE A 467 -11.02 -33.47 14.64
CA ILE A 467 -10.67 -34.64 13.84
C ILE A 467 -11.81 -34.92 12.86
N ASN A 468 -11.56 -34.68 11.58
CA ASN A 468 -12.47 -35.01 10.50
C ASN A 468 -12.57 -36.53 10.32
N PRO A 469 -13.72 -37.07 9.87
CA PRO A 469 -13.82 -38.47 9.46
C PRO A 469 -12.85 -38.77 8.30
N SER A 470 -12.40 -40.02 8.18
CA SER A 470 -11.63 -40.47 7.01
C SER A 470 -12.46 -40.25 5.74
N PRO A 471 -11.85 -39.94 4.57
CA PRO A 471 -12.59 -39.74 3.33
C PRO A 471 -13.44 -40.96 2.95
N LEU A 472 -14.69 -40.73 2.54
CA LEU A 472 -15.57 -41.79 2.04
C LEU A 472 -15.00 -42.38 0.73
N SER A 473 -14.93 -43.70 0.63
CA SER A 473 -14.42 -44.43 -0.53
C SER A 473 -15.14 -45.75 -0.74
N LEU A 474 -15.21 -46.21 -1.99
CA LEU A 474 -15.70 -47.54 -2.36
C LEU A 474 -14.53 -48.53 -2.32
N VAL A 475 -14.70 -49.66 -1.64
CA VAL A 475 -13.61 -50.64 -1.39
C VAL A 475 -13.81 -51.99 -2.10
N SER A 476 -14.96 -52.21 -2.73
CA SER A 476 -15.18 -53.40 -3.55
C SER A 476 -14.43 -53.35 -4.89
N GLY A 477 -14.09 -54.52 -5.43
CA GLY A 477 -13.55 -54.65 -6.78
C GLY A 477 -14.52 -54.13 -7.85
N ARG A 478 -13.98 -53.57 -8.94
CA ARG A 478 -14.76 -52.94 -10.02
C ARG A 478 -15.45 -53.94 -10.93
N ASP A 479 -14.88 -55.14 -11.06
CA ASP A 479 -15.44 -56.22 -11.84
C ASP A 479 -16.27 -57.13 -10.93
N LEU A 480 -17.58 -57.14 -11.17
CA LEU A 480 -18.52 -58.00 -10.47
C LEU A 480 -18.45 -59.43 -11.00
N SER A 481 -18.92 -60.37 -10.20
CA SER A 481 -19.02 -61.77 -10.65
C SER A 481 -19.97 -61.87 -11.86
N PRO A 482 -19.69 -62.74 -12.84
CA PRO A 482 -20.56 -62.86 -14.01
C PRO A 482 -21.94 -63.41 -13.61
N GLY A 483 -22.99 -62.85 -14.21
CA GLY A 483 -24.37 -63.32 -14.07
C GLY A 483 -24.84 -64.10 -15.30
N VAL A 484 -26.02 -64.72 -15.22
CA VAL A 484 -26.65 -65.42 -16.34
C VAL A 484 -28.10 -64.95 -16.45
N VAL A 485 -28.57 -64.69 -17.67
CA VAL A 485 -29.96 -64.28 -17.93
C VAL A 485 -30.94 -65.25 -17.26
N GLY A 486 -31.89 -64.71 -16.50
CA GLY A 486 -32.93 -65.49 -15.82
C GLY A 486 -32.53 -66.16 -14.51
N ILE A 487 -31.26 -66.07 -14.09
CA ILE A 487 -30.77 -66.63 -12.82
C ILE A 487 -30.62 -65.51 -11.78
N PRO A 488 -31.10 -65.67 -10.52
CA PRO A 488 -30.89 -64.69 -9.47
C PRO A 488 -29.41 -64.34 -9.26
N PHE A 489 -29.12 -63.05 -9.22
CA PHE A 489 -27.81 -62.47 -8.95
C PHE A 489 -27.88 -61.69 -7.63
N SER A 490 -26.84 -61.77 -6.81
CA SER A 490 -26.67 -60.96 -5.60
C SER A 490 -25.18 -60.72 -5.33
N GLN A 491 -24.80 -59.47 -5.08
CA GLN A 491 -23.45 -59.07 -4.69
C GLN A 491 -23.44 -57.77 -3.89
N ASN A 492 -22.73 -57.74 -2.75
CA ASN A 492 -22.59 -56.55 -1.91
C ASN A 492 -21.43 -55.63 -2.35
N ILE A 493 -21.66 -54.33 -2.25
CA ILE A 493 -20.65 -53.29 -2.45
C ILE A 493 -20.27 -52.68 -1.10
N GLY A 494 -18.98 -52.66 -0.80
CA GLY A 494 -18.43 -52.12 0.43
C GLY A 494 -17.96 -50.67 0.28
N ALA A 495 -18.13 -49.88 1.34
CA ALA A 495 -17.55 -48.54 1.48
C ALA A 495 -16.75 -48.44 2.79
N SER A 496 -15.75 -47.55 2.81
CA SER A 496 -14.95 -47.22 3.99
C SER A 496 -14.80 -45.71 4.14
N GLY A 497 -14.58 -45.24 5.36
CA GLY A 497 -14.57 -43.81 5.68
C GLY A 497 -15.96 -43.18 5.66
N GLY A 498 -16.03 -41.85 5.76
CA GLY A 498 -17.30 -41.14 5.93
C GLY A 498 -17.97 -41.37 7.28
N ILE A 499 -19.20 -40.89 7.43
CA ILE A 499 -20.02 -41.01 8.63
C ILE A 499 -21.30 -41.81 8.33
N PRO A 500 -21.43 -43.07 8.81
CA PRO A 500 -22.66 -43.86 8.66
C PRO A 500 -23.90 -43.16 9.26
N PRO A 501 -25.13 -43.48 8.83
CA PRO A 501 -25.49 -44.48 7.80
C PRO A 501 -25.12 -44.04 6.37
N TYR A 502 -25.01 -45.02 5.47
CA TYR A 502 -24.77 -44.81 4.05
C TYR A 502 -26.07 -44.92 3.24
N ASP A 503 -26.14 -44.14 2.16
CA ASP A 503 -27.20 -44.15 1.16
C ASP A 503 -26.61 -44.48 -0.21
N TRP A 504 -27.08 -45.57 -0.81
CA TRP A 504 -26.53 -46.18 -2.02
C TRP A 504 -27.44 -45.94 -3.23
N SER A 505 -26.82 -45.65 -4.37
CA SER A 505 -27.53 -45.49 -5.63
C SER A 505 -26.67 -46.00 -6.79
N ALA A 506 -27.33 -46.47 -7.85
CA ALA A 506 -26.66 -46.93 -9.06
C ALA A 506 -27.36 -46.37 -10.30
N ASN A 507 -26.59 -46.15 -11.35
CA ASN A 507 -27.07 -45.66 -12.64
C ASN A 507 -26.45 -46.50 -13.76
N GLY A 508 -27.30 -47.02 -14.65
CA GLY A 508 -26.90 -47.88 -15.77
C GLY A 508 -26.84 -49.38 -15.47
N LEU A 509 -27.44 -49.84 -14.36
CA LEU A 509 -27.52 -51.28 -14.04
C LEU A 509 -28.24 -52.05 -15.17
N PRO A 510 -27.83 -53.30 -15.45
CA PRO A 510 -28.56 -54.18 -16.38
C PRO A 510 -30.02 -54.35 -15.97
N ASP A 511 -30.90 -54.43 -16.96
CA ASP A 511 -32.34 -54.65 -16.74
C ASP A 511 -32.59 -55.89 -15.86
N GLY A 512 -33.34 -55.69 -14.77
CA GLY A 512 -33.67 -56.73 -13.81
C GLY A 512 -32.76 -56.77 -12.58
N LEU A 513 -31.70 -55.94 -12.52
CA LEU A 513 -30.89 -55.72 -11.33
C LEU A 513 -31.20 -54.36 -10.69
N ALA A 514 -31.14 -54.28 -9.36
CA ALA A 514 -31.28 -53.06 -8.58
C ALA A 514 -30.28 -53.05 -7.42
N ILE A 515 -29.92 -51.86 -6.93
CA ILE A 515 -29.13 -51.70 -5.71
C ILE A 515 -30.04 -51.34 -4.53
N ASP A 516 -29.85 -51.98 -3.40
CA ASP A 516 -30.50 -51.60 -2.15
C ASP A 516 -29.84 -50.35 -1.56
N ALA A 517 -30.66 -49.31 -1.31
CA ALA A 517 -30.19 -48.01 -0.87
C ALA A 517 -29.57 -48.00 0.53
N ALA A 518 -29.86 -48.98 1.39
CA ALA A 518 -29.34 -49.06 2.75
C ALA A 518 -28.15 -50.00 2.87
N THR A 519 -28.14 -51.12 2.14
CA THR A 519 -27.13 -52.18 2.28
C THR A 519 -26.04 -52.15 1.21
N GLY A 520 -26.28 -51.47 0.07
CA GLY A 520 -25.36 -51.48 -1.07
C GLY A 520 -25.31 -52.83 -1.81
N GLU A 521 -26.28 -53.71 -1.58
CA GLU A 521 -26.41 -54.98 -2.28
C GLU A 521 -27.04 -54.78 -3.66
N ILE A 522 -26.36 -55.22 -4.71
CA ILE A 522 -26.94 -55.36 -6.05
C ILE A 522 -27.59 -56.73 -6.13
N SER A 523 -28.89 -56.78 -6.34
CA SER A 523 -29.63 -58.04 -6.49
C SER A 523 -30.72 -57.97 -7.55
N GLY A 524 -31.19 -59.13 -8.00
CA GLY A 524 -32.28 -59.26 -8.95
C GLY A 524 -32.07 -60.41 -9.94
N THR A 525 -32.79 -60.38 -11.06
CA THR A 525 -32.68 -61.39 -12.12
C THR A 525 -32.44 -60.68 -13.45
N PRO A 526 -31.23 -60.77 -14.02
CA PRO A 526 -30.87 -60.03 -15.22
C PRO A 526 -31.65 -60.58 -16.43
N LYS A 527 -32.11 -59.68 -17.30
CA LYS A 527 -32.97 -60.00 -18.45
C LYS A 527 -32.26 -59.92 -19.80
N VAL A 528 -31.15 -59.20 -19.86
CA VAL A 528 -30.44 -58.89 -21.11
C VAL A 528 -29.00 -59.38 -20.99
N PRO A 529 -28.50 -60.18 -21.95
CA PRO A 529 -27.10 -60.59 -21.94
C PRO A 529 -26.19 -59.48 -22.47
N GLY A 530 -24.93 -59.51 -22.08
CA GLY A 530 -23.93 -58.54 -22.53
C GLY A 530 -22.98 -58.09 -21.43
N SER A 531 -22.12 -57.15 -21.78
CA SER A 531 -21.16 -56.52 -20.88
C SER A 531 -21.66 -55.13 -20.53
N PHE A 532 -21.94 -54.89 -19.25
CA PHE A 532 -22.52 -53.64 -18.76
C PHE A 532 -21.53 -52.88 -17.89
N THR A 533 -21.43 -51.58 -18.14
CA THR A 533 -20.70 -50.64 -17.28
C THR A 533 -21.69 -49.67 -16.66
N PHE A 534 -21.64 -49.52 -15.34
CA PHE A 534 -22.59 -48.70 -14.58
C PHE A 534 -21.88 -48.00 -13.44
N THR A 535 -22.45 -46.90 -12.95
CA THR A 535 -21.88 -46.14 -11.83
C THR A 535 -22.59 -46.45 -10.54
N ILE A 536 -21.84 -46.62 -9.46
CA ILE A 536 -22.37 -46.71 -8.09
C ILE A 536 -21.92 -45.49 -7.33
N ARG A 537 -22.86 -44.86 -6.62
CA ARG A 537 -22.61 -43.75 -5.70
C ARG A 537 -23.05 -44.14 -4.29
N VAL A 538 -22.14 -43.95 -3.34
CA VAL A 538 -22.42 -44.02 -1.90
C VAL A 538 -22.34 -42.61 -1.32
N THR A 539 -23.32 -42.26 -0.50
CA THR A 539 -23.40 -40.98 0.21
C THR A 539 -23.45 -41.26 1.70
N ASP A 540 -22.67 -40.55 2.50
CA ASP A 540 -22.71 -40.67 3.95
C ASP A 540 -23.72 -39.68 4.58
N SER A 541 -23.94 -39.80 5.90
CA SER A 541 -24.88 -38.95 6.63
C SER A 541 -24.48 -37.46 6.68
N ALA A 542 -23.20 -37.15 6.43
CA ALA A 542 -22.70 -35.79 6.29
C ALA A 542 -22.73 -35.28 4.84
N ARG A 543 -23.37 -36.03 3.93
CA ARG A 543 -23.50 -35.75 2.49
C ARG A 543 -22.19 -35.79 1.72
N ALA A 544 -21.13 -36.38 2.27
CA ALA A 544 -19.94 -36.72 1.50
C ALA A 544 -20.26 -37.90 0.58
N THR A 545 -19.70 -37.90 -0.63
CA THR A 545 -20.07 -38.89 -1.65
C THR A 545 -18.84 -39.51 -2.29
N ALA A 546 -18.86 -40.82 -2.52
CA ALA A 546 -17.91 -41.51 -3.38
C ALA A 546 -18.67 -42.13 -4.56
N THR A 547 -18.09 -42.05 -5.75
CA THR A 547 -18.70 -42.58 -6.98
C THR A 547 -17.63 -43.26 -7.81
N ASP A 548 -17.97 -44.41 -8.36
CA ASP A 548 -17.07 -45.15 -9.25
C ASP A 548 -17.83 -45.98 -10.28
N LEU A 549 -17.09 -46.47 -11.27
CA LEU A 549 -17.59 -47.28 -12.37
C LEU A 549 -17.34 -48.77 -12.10
N PHE A 550 -18.37 -49.58 -12.30
CA PHE A 550 -18.36 -51.02 -12.13
C PHE A 550 -18.74 -51.72 -13.43
N HIS A 551 -18.28 -52.95 -13.56
CA HIS A 551 -18.51 -53.81 -14.71
C HIS A 551 -19.18 -55.11 -14.28
N VAL A 552 -20.14 -55.59 -15.08
CA VAL A 552 -20.70 -56.93 -14.94
C VAL A 552 -20.93 -57.56 -16.32
N THR A 553 -20.60 -58.83 -16.46
CA THR A 553 -20.92 -59.62 -17.67
C THR A 553 -22.11 -60.52 -17.38
N ILE A 554 -23.14 -60.42 -18.21
CA ILE A 554 -24.32 -61.29 -18.17
C ILE A 554 -24.25 -62.24 -19.38
N GLY A 555 -24.06 -63.53 -19.10
CA GLY A 555 -24.08 -64.58 -20.11
C GLY A 555 -25.49 -65.12 -20.39
N VAL A 556 -25.60 -65.97 -21.40
CA VAL A 556 -26.78 -66.80 -21.68
C VAL A 556 -26.42 -68.27 -21.57
N ASN A 557 -27.37 -69.09 -21.13
CA ASN A 557 -27.31 -70.54 -21.24
C ASN A 557 -28.56 -71.00 -22.00
N LEU A 558 -28.42 -71.27 -23.29
CA LEU A 558 -29.55 -71.63 -24.16
C LEU A 558 -29.80 -73.14 -24.13
N PRO A 559 -31.05 -73.58 -23.91
CA PRO A 559 -31.45 -74.97 -24.14
C PRO A 559 -31.27 -75.38 -25.62
N ASP A 560 -31.07 -76.67 -25.86
CA ASP A 560 -30.94 -77.23 -27.22
C ASP A 560 -32.18 -76.93 -28.08
N LEU A 561 -31.95 -76.63 -29.36
CA LEU A 561 -33.00 -76.33 -30.32
C LEU A 561 -33.27 -77.53 -31.24
N THR A 562 -34.53 -77.91 -31.37
CA THR A 562 -34.95 -79.06 -32.19
C THR A 562 -35.90 -78.63 -33.31
N LEU A 563 -35.71 -79.19 -34.51
CA LEU A 563 -36.61 -79.05 -35.64
C LEU A 563 -37.26 -80.39 -35.94
N SER A 564 -38.59 -80.44 -35.94
CA SER A 564 -39.38 -81.62 -36.30
C SER A 564 -40.23 -81.37 -37.56
N GLY A 565 -40.66 -82.44 -38.21
CA GLY A 565 -41.50 -82.37 -39.42
C GLY A 565 -40.75 -82.19 -40.75
N LEU A 566 -39.42 -82.05 -40.71
CA LEU A 566 -38.57 -82.04 -41.89
C LEU A 566 -37.92 -83.43 -42.10
N PRO A 567 -38.32 -84.21 -43.12
CA PRO A 567 -37.68 -85.49 -43.40
C PRO A 567 -36.29 -85.30 -44.01
N ALA A 568 -35.39 -86.29 -43.88
CA ALA A 568 -34.06 -86.24 -44.50
C ALA A 568 -34.13 -86.16 -46.04
N VAL A 569 -35.16 -86.77 -46.64
CA VAL A 569 -35.48 -86.69 -48.07
C VAL A 569 -36.91 -86.21 -48.22
N SER A 570 -37.11 -85.16 -49.02
CA SER A 570 -38.41 -84.57 -49.31
C SER A 570 -38.83 -84.84 -50.75
N ASN A 571 -40.13 -85.11 -50.96
CA ASN A 571 -40.69 -85.18 -52.30
C ASN A 571 -40.65 -83.79 -52.97
N PRO A 572 -40.38 -83.70 -54.28
CA PRO A 572 -40.45 -82.44 -55.01
C PRO A 572 -41.87 -81.87 -55.01
N ALA A 573 -41.97 -80.53 -55.02
CA ALA A 573 -43.23 -79.78 -54.96
C ALA A 573 -44.14 -80.12 -53.76
N ALA A 574 -43.61 -80.74 -52.70
CA ALA A 574 -44.29 -80.99 -51.44
C ALA A 574 -44.26 -79.77 -50.51
N GLN A 575 -45.13 -79.78 -49.49
CA GLN A 575 -45.18 -78.77 -48.45
C GLN A 575 -45.08 -79.41 -47.05
N PRO A 576 -43.93 -79.99 -46.64
CA PRO A 576 -43.73 -80.48 -45.29
C PRO A 576 -43.98 -79.38 -44.25
N LYS A 577 -44.76 -79.70 -43.22
CA LYS A 577 -45.00 -78.83 -42.06
C LYS A 577 -43.85 -79.01 -41.08
N ILE A 578 -43.29 -77.92 -40.58
CA ILE A 578 -42.15 -77.94 -39.66
C ILE A 578 -42.51 -77.27 -38.34
N GLN A 579 -41.92 -77.75 -37.25
CA GLN A 579 -42.06 -77.17 -35.91
C GLN A 579 -40.68 -77.04 -35.27
N LEU A 580 -40.44 -75.90 -34.64
CA LEU A 580 -39.20 -75.58 -33.95
C LEU A 580 -39.48 -75.43 -32.45
N ALA A 581 -38.68 -76.09 -31.61
CA ALA A 581 -38.86 -76.04 -30.17
C ALA A 581 -37.54 -76.16 -29.40
N LEU A 582 -37.47 -75.52 -28.23
CA LEU A 582 -36.42 -75.71 -27.25
C LEU A 582 -36.63 -77.02 -26.46
N ALA A 583 -35.54 -77.61 -26.00
CA ALA A 583 -35.56 -78.79 -25.12
C ALA A 583 -36.17 -78.49 -23.74
N GLU A 584 -35.93 -77.27 -23.22
CA GLU A 584 -36.47 -76.79 -21.93
C GLU A 584 -36.93 -75.32 -22.06
N PRO A 585 -37.88 -74.86 -21.22
CA PRO A 585 -38.32 -73.46 -21.23
C PRO A 585 -37.17 -72.49 -20.95
N PHE A 586 -37.08 -71.41 -21.73
CA PHE A 586 -36.10 -70.34 -21.51
C PHE A 586 -36.78 -69.12 -20.84
N PRO A 587 -36.21 -68.52 -19.78
CA PRO A 587 -36.93 -67.56 -18.92
C PRO A 587 -37.20 -66.18 -19.54
N VAL A 588 -36.66 -65.89 -20.71
CA VAL A 588 -36.85 -64.62 -21.44
C VAL A 588 -37.31 -64.92 -22.86
N ASP A 589 -38.01 -63.99 -23.50
CA ASP A 589 -38.39 -64.12 -24.91
C ASP A 589 -37.15 -64.31 -25.79
N LEU A 590 -37.15 -65.39 -26.57
CA LEU A 590 -36.10 -65.70 -27.53
C LEU A 590 -36.63 -65.39 -28.93
N ALA A 591 -36.15 -64.31 -29.52
CA ALA A 591 -36.42 -63.99 -30.91
C ALA A 591 -35.51 -64.84 -31.80
N GLY A 592 -36.00 -65.27 -32.95
CA GLY A 592 -35.18 -66.02 -33.88
C GLY A 592 -35.59 -65.82 -35.33
N GLN A 593 -34.67 -66.19 -36.22
CA GLN A 593 -34.87 -66.15 -37.65
C GLN A 593 -34.47 -67.51 -38.23
N LEU A 594 -35.41 -68.13 -38.93
CA LEU A 594 -35.16 -69.34 -39.69
C LEU A 594 -34.88 -68.96 -41.14
N ASN A 595 -33.68 -69.27 -41.61
CA ASN A 595 -33.22 -68.91 -42.95
C ASN A 595 -33.10 -70.15 -43.83
N LEU A 596 -33.71 -70.09 -45.01
CA LEU A 596 -33.78 -71.16 -45.99
C LEU A 596 -32.79 -70.92 -47.12
N GLY A 597 -31.76 -71.75 -47.16
CA GLY A 597 -30.83 -71.90 -48.28
C GLY A 597 -31.20 -73.11 -49.14
N PHE A 598 -30.82 -73.05 -50.41
CA PHE A 598 -30.92 -74.18 -51.32
C PHE A 598 -29.67 -74.26 -52.18
N VAL A 599 -29.07 -75.45 -52.23
CA VAL A 599 -27.94 -75.77 -53.10
C VAL A 599 -28.45 -76.78 -54.13
N PRO A 600 -28.71 -76.36 -55.38
CA PRO A 600 -29.13 -77.28 -56.43
C PRO A 600 -27.99 -78.25 -56.79
N ASP A 601 -28.32 -79.47 -57.17
CA ASP A 601 -27.33 -80.42 -57.70
C ASP A 601 -26.69 -79.92 -59.02
N SER A 602 -27.44 -79.14 -59.80
CA SER A 602 -26.98 -78.54 -61.05
C SER A 602 -27.87 -77.38 -61.52
N GLY A 603 -27.25 -76.35 -62.12
CA GLY A 603 -27.93 -75.18 -62.68
C GLY A 603 -28.35 -74.14 -61.62
N ALA A 604 -29.33 -73.29 -61.96
CA ALA A 604 -29.84 -72.24 -61.07
C ALA A 604 -30.66 -72.79 -59.89
N GLY A 605 -30.92 -71.98 -58.87
CA GLY A 605 -31.84 -72.38 -57.77
C GLY A 605 -33.29 -72.56 -58.23
N ASP A 606 -34.19 -72.80 -57.28
CA ASP A 606 -35.64 -72.83 -57.51
C ASP A 606 -36.31 -71.72 -56.70
N ALA A 607 -36.91 -70.74 -57.39
CA ALA A 607 -37.62 -69.63 -56.74
C ALA A 607 -38.89 -70.09 -55.99
N SER A 608 -39.45 -71.26 -56.31
CA SER A 608 -40.58 -71.81 -55.57
C SER A 608 -40.20 -72.34 -54.18
N ILE A 609 -38.90 -72.45 -53.88
CA ILE A 609 -38.41 -72.83 -52.54
C ILE A 609 -38.54 -71.62 -51.62
N GLN A 610 -39.54 -71.69 -50.75
CA GLN A 610 -39.92 -70.66 -49.80
C GLN A 610 -40.68 -71.29 -48.62
N PHE A 611 -40.78 -70.57 -47.51
CA PHE A 611 -41.73 -70.88 -46.46
C PHE A 611 -43.16 -70.57 -46.89
N SER A 612 -44.15 -71.10 -46.16
CA SER A 612 -45.57 -70.77 -46.35
C SER A 612 -45.89 -69.28 -46.17
N THR A 613 -44.96 -68.50 -45.63
CA THR A 613 -45.02 -67.04 -45.52
C THR A 613 -44.62 -66.30 -46.82
N GLY A 614 -44.18 -67.01 -47.86
CA GLY A 614 -43.82 -66.46 -49.17
C GLY A 614 -42.37 -65.96 -49.30
N GLY A 615 -41.51 -66.25 -48.32
CA GLY A 615 -40.10 -65.82 -48.32
C GLY A 615 -39.12 -66.94 -47.97
N ARG A 616 -37.81 -66.65 -48.10
CA ARG A 616 -36.72 -67.55 -47.67
C ARG A 616 -36.25 -67.31 -46.24
N SER A 617 -36.92 -66.42 -45.54
CA SER A 617 -36.67 -66.17 -44.13
C SER A 617 -37.99 -65.99 -43.42
N VAL A 618 -38.08 -66.51 -42.21
CA VAL A 618 -39.23 -66.32 -41.34
C VAL A 618 -38.74 -66.07 -39.92
N SER A 619 -39.25 -65.00 -39.32
CA SER A 619 -39.02 -64.70 -37.92
C SER A 619 -39.94 -65.53 -37.05
N PHE A 620 -39.47 -65.88 -35.86
CA PHE A 620 -40.25 -66.52 -34.82
C PHE A 620 -39.87 -65.95 -33.45
N THR A 621 -40.75 -66.15 -32.49
CA THR A 621 -40.45 -65.90 -31.08
C THR A 621 -40.76 -67.17 -30.30
N ILE A 622 -39.88 -67.55 -29.37
CA ILE A 622 -40.20 -68.51 -28.32
C ILE A 622 -40.48 -67.68 -27.08
N PRO A 623 -41.76 -67.50 -26.69
CA PRO A 623 -42.11 -66.70 -25.52
C PRO A 623 -41.45 -67.23 -24.25
N ALA A 624 -41.14 -66.32 -23.32
CA ALA A 624 -40.57 -66.64 -22.02
C ALA A 624 -41.33 -67.78 -21.32
N ASN A 625 -40.57 -68.71 -20.75
CA ASN A 625 -41.06 -69.90 -20.04
C ASN A 625 -41.92 -70.84 -20.90
N THR A 626 -41.75 -70.79 -22.22
CA THR A 626 -42.32 -71.77 -23.17
C THR A 626 -41.21 -72.42 -23.98
N THR A 627 -41.52 -73.53 -24.65
CA THR A 627 -40.57 -74.25 -25.52
C THR A 627 -40.87 -74.09 -27.00
N GLY A 628 -42.12 -73.81 -27.39
CA GLY A 628 -42.55 -73.79 -28.78
C GLY A 628 -42.30 -72.45 -29.48
N ALA A 629 -41.74 -72.50 -30.70
CA ALA A 629 -41.65 -71.32 -31.54
C ALA A 629 -43.02 -70.92 -32.10
N VAL A 630 -43.36 -69.66 -31.89
CA VAL A 630 -44.53 -68.98 -32.46
C VAL A 630 -44.08 -68.28 -33.74
N PHE A 631 -44.62 -68.74 -34.86
CA PHE A 631 -44.41 -68.14 -36.18
C PHE A 631 -45.57 -67.18 -36.50
N PRO A 632 -45.39 -66.26 -37.47
CA PRO A 632 -46.47 -65.36 -37.94
C PRO A 632 -47.59 -66.08 -38.72
N VAL A 633 -47.59 -67.42 -38.76
CA VAL A 633 -48.58 -68.28 -39.40
C VAL A 633 -48.90 -69.47 -38.49
N ASP A 634 -50.14 -69.96 -38.49
CA ASP A 634 -50.61 -71.02 -37.58
C ASP A 634 -49.83 -72.35 -37.73
N GLN A 635 -49.42 -72.70 -38.96
CA GLN A 635 -48.53 -73.82 -39.22
C GLN A 635 -47.50 -73.42 -40.27
N LEU A 636 -46.23 -73.36 -39.87
CA LEU A 636 -45.14 -73.12 -40.80
C LEU A 636 -44.95 -74.37 -41.68
N ALA A 637 -44.99 -74.19 -42.99
CA ALA A 637 -44.66 -75.21 -43.95
C ALA A 637 -43.52 -74.73 -44.85
N LEU A 638 -42.75 -75.68 -45.37
CA LEU A 638 -41.67 -75.43 -46.32
C LEU A 638 -42.15 -75.90 -47.69
N GLN A 639 -42.31 -74.99 -48.64
CA GLN A 639 -42.54 -75.37 -50.03
C GLN A 639 -41.23 -75.88 -50.61
N THR A 640 -41.18 -77.19 -50.86
CA THR A 640 -40.05 -77.81 -51.56
C THR A 640 -40.17 -77.52 -53.05
N GLY A 641 -39.02 -77.31 -53.67
CA GLY A 641 -38.92 -77.00 -55.09
C GLY A 641 -39.19 -78.22 -55.95
N THR A 642 -39.10 -78.00 -57.24
CA THR A 642 -39.10 -79.03 -58.26
C THR A 642 -37.68 -79.41 -58.68
N VAL A 643 -36.63 -78.78 -58.17
CA VAL A 643 -35.23 -79.05 -58.55
C VAL A 643 -34.55 -79.96 -57.51
N ALA A 644 -33.79 -80.96 -57.97
CA ALA A 644 -32.98 -81.79 -57.08
C ALA A 644 -31.85 -80.98 -56.44
N GLY A 645 -31.62 -81.20 -55.15
CA GLY A 645 -30.63 -80.47 -54.37
C GLY A 645 -30.86 -80.55 -52.86
N THR A 646 -30.01 -79.88 -52.10
CA THR A 646 -30.09 -79.85 -50.64
C THR A 646 -30.67 -78.52 -50.16
N LEU A 647 -31.77 -78.59 -49.42
CA LEU A 647 -32.30 -77.46 -48.66
C LEU A 647 -31.59 -77.43 -47.31
N ARG A 648 -31.14 -76.24 -46.91
CA ARG A 648 -30.46 -75.99 -45.65
C ARG A 648 -31.20 -74.92 -44.86
N LEU A 649 -31.69 -75.28 -43.69
CA LEU A 649 -32.28 -74.37 -42.72
C LEU A 649 -31.22 -74.01 -41.69
N THR A 650 -30.96 -72.71 -41.50
CA THR A 650 -30.07 -72.21 -40.44
C THR A 650 -30.85 -71.30 -39.51
N VAL A 651 -30.56 -71.40 -38.21
CA VAL A 651 -31.22 -70.57 -37.19
C VAL A 651 -30.27 -69.49 -36.70
N ALA A 652 -30.77 -68.27 -36.61
CA ALA A 652 -30.18 -67.19 -35.82
C ALA A 652 -31.08 -66.90 -34.61
N LEU A 653 -30.50 -66.68 -33.43
CA LEU A 653 -31.20 -66.46 -32.17
C LEU A 653 -30.76 -65.15 -31.53
N GLN A 654 -31.71 -64.42 -30.94
CA GLN A 654 -31.47 -63.17 -30.25
C GLN A 654 -32.26 -63.10 -28.94
N VAL A 655 -31.62 -62.61 -27.88
CA VAL A 655 -32.30 -62.25 -26.62
C VAL A 655 -32.15 -60.75 -26.46
N ALA A 656 -33.29 -60.04 -26.40
CA ALA A 656 -33.33 -58.58 -26.30
C ALA A 656 -32.45 -57.84 -27.35
N GLY A 657 -32.38 -58.39 -28.57
CA GLY A 657 -31.61 -57.83 -29.69
C GLY A 657 -30.12 -58.16 -29.72
N VAL A 658 -29.60 -58.88 -28.72
CA VAL A 658 -28.22 -59.39 -28.69
C VAL A 658 -28.18 -60.77 -29.35
N ASP A 659 -27.26 -60.96 -30.29
CA ASP A 659 -27.03 -62.26 -30.94
C ASP A 659 -26.52 -63.27 -29.91
N VAL A 660 -27.31 -64.33 -29.74
CA VAL A 660 -27.02 -65.45 -28.85
C VAL A 660 -26.96 -66.76 -29.62
N THR A 661 -26.87 -66.70 -30.95
CA THR A 661 -26.79 -67.89 -31.78
C THR A 661 -25.61 -68.74 -31.33
N PRO A 662 -25.82 -70.04 -31.01
CA PRO A 662 -24.71 -70.94 -30.71
C PRO A 662 -23.70 -70.94 -31.85
N ASP A 663 -22.41 -71.00 -31.53
CA ASP A 663 -21.33 -71.17 -32.53
C ASP A 663 -20.80 -72.62 -32.46
N PRO A 664 -21.03 -73.47 -33.47
CA PRO A 664 -21.65 -73.18 -34.77
C PRO A 664 -23.19 -73.11 -34.74
N ALA A 665 -23.77 -72.27 -35.61
CA ALA A 665 -25.23 -72.05 -35.68
C ALA A 665 -26.00 -73.35 -36.01
N PRO A 666 -27.17 -73.60 -35.39
CA PRO A 666 -27.97 -74.80 -35.67
C PRO A 666 -28.35 -74.92 -37.16
N VAL A 667 -28.11 -76.10 -37.73
CA VAL A 667 -28.38 -76.42 -39.14
C VAL A 667 -29.25 -77.66 -39.27
N TYR A 668 -30.30 -77.58 -40.08
CA TYR A 668 -31.14 -78.71 -40.47
C TYR A 668 -31.20 -78.84 -41.99
N THR A 669 -31.14 -80.05 -42.53
CA THR A 669 -31.11 -80.27 -43.99
C THR A 669 -32.18 -81.26 -44.45
N THR A 670 -32.66 -81.07 -45.67
CA THR A 670 -33.45 -82.06 -46.40
C THR A 670 -33.02 -82.09 -47.86
N ARG A 671 -33.08 -83.27 -48.49
CA ARG A 671 -32.69 -83.47 -49.88
C ARG A 671 -33.91 -83.69 -50.76
N ILE A 672 -33.97 -83.00 -51.89
CA ILE A 672 -34.85 -83.34 -53.01
C ILE A 672 -34.05 -84.21 -53.96
N GLU A 673 -34.47 -85.46 -54.16
CA GLU A 673 -33.76 -86.38 -55.03
C GLU A 673 -34.08 -86.16 -56.51
N ARG A 674 -33.13 -86.57 -57.36
CA ARG A 674 -33.35 -86.66 -58.80
C ARG A 674 -34.36 -87.78 -59.09
N ALA A 675 -35.35 -87.52 -59.93
CA ALA A 675 -36.44 -88.44 -60.24
C ALA A 675 -36.80 -88.41 -61.74
N ALA A 676 -37.60 -89.39 -62.18
CA ALA A 676 -38.21 -89.39 -63.52
C ALA A 676 -39.11 -88.14 -63.71
N PRO A 677 -39.38 -87.71 -64.96
CA PRO A 677 -40.25 -86.57 -65.20
C PRO A 677 -41.64 -86.82 -64.59
N VAL A 678 -42.31 -85.75 -64.18
CA VAL A 678 -43.70 -85.77 -63.73
C VAL A 678 -44.49 -84.89 -64.68
N VAL A 679 -45.52 -85.46 -65.31
CA VAL A 679 -46.42 -84.72 -66.19
C VAL A 679 -47.67 -84.36 -65.38
N SER A 680 -47.92 -83.06 -65.22
CA SER A 680 -49.08 -82.55 -64.50
C SER A 680 -50.27 -82.32 -65.43
N ARG A 681 -50.02 -82.02 -66.70
CA ARG A 681 -51.07 -81.82 -67.70
C ARG A 681 -50.58 -82.18 -69.08
N VAL A 682 -51.43 -82.89 -69.83
CA VAL A 682 -51.32 -83.02 -71.26
C VAL A 682 -52.56 -82.37 -71.87
N SER A 683 -52.39 -81.54 -72.88
CA SER A 683 -53.51 -81.08 -73.70
C SER A 683 -53.28 -81.48 -75.14
N PHE A 684 -54.36 -81.92 -75.78
CA PHE A 684 -54.36 -82.36 -77.15
C PHE A 684 -55.37 -81.53 -77.93
N THR A 685 -54.88 -80.77 -78.89
CA THR A 685 -55.73 -79.91 -79.74
C THR A 685 -55.58 -80.31 -81.20
N ARG A 686 -56.72 -80.34 -81.91
CA ARG A 686 -56.81 -80.74 -83.31
C ARG A 686 -57.16 -79.55 -84.18
N ALA A 687 -56.48 -79.43 -85.31
CA ALA A 687 -56.80 -78.54 -86.42
C ALA A 687 -56.79 -79.36 -87.72
N ALA A 688 -57.38 -78.82 -88.81
CA ALA A 688 -57.69 -79.57 -90.04
C ALA A 688 -56.55 -80.47 -90.58
N SER A 689 -55.29 -80.04 -90.45
CA SER A 689 -54.11 -80.81 -90.84
C SER A 689 -53.05 -80.95 -89.75
N ASN A 690 -53.27 -80.39 -88.56
CA ASN A 690 -52.25 -80.24 -87.51
C ASN A 690 -52.77 -80.73 -86.16
N LEU A 691 -51.91 -81.41 -85.40
CA LEU A 691 -52.14 -81.76 -84.01
C LEU A 691 -51.13 -81.04 -83.14
N THR A 692 -51.56 -80.44 -82.04
CA THR A 692 -50.64 -79.91 -81.02
C THR A 692 -50.85 -80.67 -79.72
N VAL A 693 -49.76 -81.28 -79.23
CA VAL A 693 -49.68 -81.87 -77.90
C VAL A 693 -48.86 -80.94 -77.03
N GLN A 694 -49.46 -80.37 -76.00
CA GLN A 694 -48.76 -79.56 -75.02
C GLN A 694 -48.69 -80.33 -73.71
N VAL A 695 -47.49 -80.46 -73.18
CA VAL A 695 -47.15 -81.24 -71.98
C VAL A 695 -46.57 -80.28 -70.97
N THR A 696 -47.29 -80.08 -69.87
CA THR A 696 -46.79 -79.34 -68.72
C THR A 696 -46.40 -80.33 -67.64
N GLY A 697 -45.24 -80.12 -67.04
CA GLY A 697 -44.68 -81.01 -66.06
C GLY A 697 -43.44 -80.42 -65.40
N TYR A 698 -42.75 -81.25 -64.63
CA TYR A 698 -41.45 -80.92 -64.05
C TYR A 698 -40.54 -82.15 -64.06
N THR A 699 -39.23 -81.95 -63.93
CA THR A 699 -38.25 -83.05 -63.85
C THR A 699 -37.14 -82.64 -62.89
N THR A 700 -37.04 -83.27 -61.71
CA THR A 700 -36.10 -82.80 -60.69
C THR A 700 -34.64 -82.89 -61.12
N ALA A 701 -34.33 -83.79 -62.05
CA ALA A 701 -33.02 -83.92 -62.68
C ALA A 701 -32.70 -82.78 -63.68
N ARG A 702 -33.69 -81.96 -64.07
CA ARG A 702 -33.60 -80.96 -65.15
C ARG A 702 -33.12 -81.58 -66.47
N GLU A 703 -33.67 -82.74 -66.76
CA GLU A 703 -33.35 -83.49 -67.96
C GLU A 703 -34.62 -84.18 -68.46
N VAL A 704 -34.85 -84.09 -69.77
CA VAL A 704 -35.77 -84.94 -70.53
C VAL A 704 -35.07 -85.26 -71.84
N THR A 705 -34.79 -86.53 -72.09
CA THR A 705 -34.03 -86.97 -73.26
C THR A 705 -34.93 -87.31 -74.43
N GLN A 706 -36.13 -87.84 -74.13
CA GLN A 706 -37.04 -88.38 -75.14
C GLN A 706 -38.51 -88.11 -74.76
N ALA A 707 -39.33 -87.85 -75.78
CA ALA A 707 -40.78 -87.77 -75.68
C ALA A 707 -41.41 -88.73 -76.72
N VAL A 708 -42.29 -89.62 -76.25
CA VAL A 708 -43.01 -90.60 -77.07
C VAL A 708 -44.49 -90.26 -77.03
N PHE A 709 -45.14 -90.21 -78.18
CA PHE A 709 -46.54 -89.87 -78.32
C PHE A 709 -47.27 -91.03 -78.97
N ARG A 710 -48.26 -91.59 -78.27
CA ARG A 710 -49.11 -92.66 -78.79
C ARG A 710 -50.45 -92.12 -79.21
N PHE A 711 -50.88 -92.48 -80.40
CA PHE A 711 -52.13 -92.09 -81.00
C PHE A 711 -52.96 -93.34 -81.33
N SER A 712 -54.27 -93.19 -81.20
CA SER A 712 -55.26 -94.19 -81.61
C SER A 712 -56.24 -93.57 -82.61
N SER A 713 -56.80 -94.41 -83.49
CA SER A 713 -57.82 -94.02 -84.49
C SER A 713 -59.19 -94.60 -84.15
N SER A 714 -60.25 -94.00 -84.68
CA SER A 714 -61.62 -94.53 -84.61
C SER A 714 -61.82 -95.79 -85.47
N ALA A 715 -62.79 -96.63 -85.08
CA ALA A 715 -63.06 -97.93 -85.72
C ALA A 715 -63.38 -97.77 -87.22
N GLY A 716 -62.49 -98.32 -88.07
CA GLY A 716 -62.57 -98.25 -89.54
C GLY A 716 -61.37 -97.56 -90.22
N ALA A 717 -60.46 -96.93 -89.46
CA ALA A 717 -59.25 -96.30 -89.99
C ALA A 717 -57.96 -96.97 -89.50
N ALA A 718 -57.03 -97.28 -90.41
CA ALA A 718 -55.73 -97.88 -90.08
C ALA A 718 -54.66 -96.79 -89.88
N LEU A 719 -54.11 -96.70 -88.66
CA LEU A 719 -53.03 -95.76 -88.33
C LEU A 719 -51.66 -96.40 -88.61
N GLN A 720 -50.88 -95.81 -89.52
CA GLN A 720 -49.56 -96.36 -89.91
C GLN A 720 -48.47 -96.08 -88.87
N THR A 721 -48.53 -94.92 -88.22
CA THR A 721 -47.59 -94.49 -87.17
C THR A 721 -48.36 -94.22 -85.87
N PRO A 722 -48.71 -95.27 -85.12
CA PRO A 722 -49.42 -95.13 -83.85
C PRO A 722 -48.53 -94.57 -82.73
N GLU A 723 -47.21 -94.56 -82.91
CA GLU A 723 -46.25 -94.04 -81.95
C GLU A 723 -45.24 -93.14 -82.66
N VAL A 724 -44.97 -91.97 -82.09
CA VAL A 724 -43.94 -91.04 -82.56
C VAL A 724 -42.98 -90.72 -81.43
N THR A 725 -41.70 -90.96 -81.67
CA THR A 725 -40.62 -90.77 -80.70
C THR A 725 -39.73 -89.62 -81.13
N ILE A 726 -39.52 -88.65 -80.23
CA ILE A 726 -38.76 -87.42 -80.49
C ILE A 726 -37.67 -87.28 -79.44
N SER A 727 -36.43 -87.01 -79.89
CA SER A 727 -35.36 -86.58 -78.98
C SER A 727 -35.56 -85.10 -78.64
N VAL A 728 -35.66 -84.79 -77.36
CA VAL A 728 -35.94 -83.45 -76.85
C VAL A 728 -34.79 -82.89 -75.98
N GLU A 729 -33.69 -83.64 -75.84
CA GLU A 729 -32.57 -83.35 -74.93
C GLU A 729 -31.97 -81.96 -75.10
N SER A 730 -31.62 -81.57 -76.33
CA SER A 730 -30.97 -80.27 -76.59
C SER A 730 -31.87 -79.07 -76.24
N MET A 731 -33.16 -79.18 -76.51
CA MET A 731 -34.16 -78.16 -76.21
C MET A 731 -34.37 -78.03 -74.69
N PHE A 732 -34.54 -79.15 -73.98
CA PHE A 732 -34.67 -79.13 -72.52
C PHE A 732 -33.39 -78.65 -71.83
N ASN A 733 -32.21 -79.04 -72.32
CA ASN A 733 -30.94 -78.53 -71.81
C ASN A 733 -30.83 -77.01 -71.96
N THR A 734 -31.23 -76.46 -73.10
CA THR A 734 -31.24 -75.01 -73.33
C THR A 734 -32.22 -74.32 -72.37
N TRP A 735 -33.43 -74.86 -72.22
CA TRP A 735 -34.46 -74.32 -71.31
C TRP A 735 -34.00 -74.29 -69.84
N PHE A 736 -33.34 -75.35 -69.36
CA PHE A 736 -32.90 -75.43 -67.97
C PHE A 736 -31.56 -74.73 -67.69
N GLN A 737 -30.80 -74.36 -68.72
CA GLN A 737 -29.58 -73.58 -68.59
C GLN A 737 -29.81 -72.07 -68.72
N ASP A 738 -30.92 -71.65 -69.34
CA ASP A 738 -31.30 -70.23 -69.37
C ASP A 738 -31.62 -69.74 -67.94
N PRO A 739 -30.85 -68.76 -67.41
CA PRO A 739 -31.05 -68.27 -66.05
C PRO A 739 -32.44 -67.69 -65.79
N SER A 740 -33.09 -67.12 -66.81
CA SER A 740 -34.41 -66.48 -66.67
C SER A 740 -35.52 -67.51 -66.43
N SER A 741 -35.51 -68.62 -67.17
CA SER A 741 -36.44 -69.74 -67.00
C SER A 741 -36.08 -70.62 -65.81
N ALA A 742 -34.80 -70.98 -65.66
CA ALA A 742 -34.35 -71.92 -64.64
C ALA A 742 -34.50 -71.39 -63.21
N SER A 743 -34.27 -70.08 -63.00
CA SER A 743 -34.43 -69.48 -61.68
C SER A 743 -35.89 -69.22 -61.32
N GLN A 744 -36.72 -68.81 -62.29
CA GLN A 744 -38.12 -68.45 -62.04
C GLN A 744 -39.04 -69.65 -61.91
N TYR A 745 -38.83 -70.70 -62.72
CA TYR A 745 -39.73 -71.85 -62.82
C TYR A 745 -39.12 -73.17 -62.30
N GLY A 746 -37.91 -73.13 -61.75
CA GLY A 746 -37.26 -74.30 -61.16
C GLY A 746 -36.94 -75.38 -62.20
N SER A 747 -37.61 -76.53 -62.13
CA SER A 747 -37.56 -77.57 -63.17
C SER A 747 -38.88 -77.77 -63.90
N GLN A 748 -39.84 -76.87 -63.68
CA GLN A 748 -41.10 -76.88 -64.40
C GLN A 748 -40.89 -76.48 -65.86
N PHE A 749 -41.71 -77.06 -66.74
CA PHE A 749 -41.67 -76.79 -68.15
C PHE A 749 -43.07 -76.91 -68.76
N THR A 750 -43.25 -76.24 -69.90
CA THR A 750 -44.37 -76.47 -70.81
C THR A 750 -43.80 -76.72 -72.19
N PHE A 751 -43.85 -77.97 -72.62
CA PHE A 751 -43.34 -78.43 -73.90
C PHE A 751 -44.50 -78.56 -74.89
N SER A 752 -44.42 -77.91 -76.04
CA SER A 752 -45.45 -78.02 -77.10
C SER A 752 -44.85 -78.69 -78.33
N GLN A 753 -45.41 -79.85 -78.69
CA GLN A 753 -45.06 -80.58 -79.90
C GLN A 753 -46.19 -80.50 -80.92
N GLN A 754 -45.85 -80.02 -82.11
CA GLN A 754 -46.77 -80.03 -83.25
C GLN A 754 -46.49 -81.25 -84.14
N PHE A 755 -47.55 -81.86 -84.65
CA PHE A 755 -47.52 -82.93 -85.65
C PHE A 755 -48.33 -82.51 -86.86
N THR A 756 -47.80 -82.78 -88.05
CA THR A 756 -48.55 -82.67 -89.30
C THR A 756 -49.18 -84.01 -89.62
N VAL A 757 -50.49 -84.03 -89.93
CA VAL A 757 -51.22 -85.25 -90.25
C VAL A 757 -51.41 -85.35 -91.75
N GLN A 758 -50.97 -86.47 -92.34
CA GLN A 758 -51.34 -86.83 -93.69
C GLN A 758 -52.60 -87.70 -93.64
N GLY A 759 -53.76 -87.09 -93.85
CA GLY A 759 -55.08 -87.72 -93.72
C GLY A 759 -56.02 -86.91 -92.84
N ASP A 760 -57.10 -87.55 -92.38
CA ASP A 760 -58.09 -86.89 -91.52
C ASP A 760 -57.68 -86.92 -90.04
N ALA A 761 -57.19 -85.78 -89.56
CA ALA A 761 -56.80 -85.57 -88.16
C ALA A 761 -57.97 -85.69 -87.18
N SER A 762 -59.23 -85.56 -87.64
CA SER A 762 -60.41 -85.62 -86.78
C SER A 762 -60.62 -86.99 -86.13
N THR A 763 -60.10 -88.05 -86.75
CA THR A 763 -60.22 -89.44 -86.28
C THR A 763 -59.18 -89.85 -85.24
N LEU A 764 -58.19 -88.99 -84.95
CA LEU A 764 -57.06 -89.32 -84.07
C LEU A 764 -57.30 -88.88 -82.65
N SER A 765 -57.14 -89.77 -81.68
CA SER A 765 -56.99 -89.44 -80.26
C SER A 765 -55.56 -89.63 -79.80
N LEU A 766 -55.06 -88.72 -78.96
CA LEU A 766 -53.83 -88.98 -78.21
C LEU A 766 -54.18 -89.98 -77.11
N GLU A 767 -53.50 -91.12 -77.10
CA GLU A 767 -53.70 -92.17 -76.11
C GLU A 767 -52.83 -91.91 -74.88
N SER A 768 -51.56 -91.57 -75.11
CA SER A 768 -50.63 -91.25 -74.04
C SER A 768 -49.41 -90.48 -74.55
N VAL A 769 -48.82 -89.71 -73.65
CA VAL A 769 -47.48 -89.14 -73.81
C VAL A 769 -46.57 -89.78 -72.79
N THR A 770 -45.43 -90.29 -73.25
CA THR A 770 -44.36 -90.77 -72.38
C THR A 770 -43.19 -89.79 -72.44
N LEU A 771 -42.79 -89.22 -71.30
CA LEU A 771 -41.54 -88.47 -71.20
C LEU A 771 -40.49 -89.30 -70.48
N THR A 772 -39.27 -89.30 -71.00
CA THR A 772 -38.15 -90.09 -70.47
C THR A 772 -36.97 -89.19 -70.14
N ASN A 773 -36.33 -89.46 -69.01
CA ASN A 773 -34.99 -88.99 -68.68
C ASN A 773 -34.11 -90.18 -68.27
N ARG A 774 -32.86 -89.93 -67.86
CA ARG A 774 -31.93 -91.00 -67.45
C ARG A 774 -32.36 -91.80 -66.22
N LEU A 775 -33.35 -91.32 -65.48
CA LEU A 775 -33.83 -91.92 -64.23
C LEU A 775 -35.12 -92.71 -64.43
N GLY A 776 -35.84 -92.51 -65.53
CA GLY A 776 -37.02 -93.27 -65.87
C GLY A 776 -37.96 -92.54 -66.83
N SER A 777 -39.10 -93.17 -67.07
CA SER A 777 -40.14 -92.67 -67.98
C SER A 777 -41.47 -92.52 -67.23
N VAL A 778 -42.21 -91.47 -67.54
CA VAL A 778 -43.60 -91.29 -67.09
C VAL A 778 -44.51 -91.35 -68.29
N THR A 779 -45.59 -92.14 -68.23
CA THR A 779 -46.62 -92.20 -69.28
C THR A 779 -47.91 -91.63 -68.75
N THR A 780 -48.46 -90.62 -69.42
CA THR A 780 -49.64 -89.88 -68.99
C THR A 780 -50.64 -89.79 -70.14
N LYS A 781 -51.92 -90.05 -69.84
CA LYS A 781 -53.01 -89.89 -70.81
C LYS A 781 -53.50 -88.43 -70.81
N PRO A 782 -53.94 -87.91 -71.97
CA PRO A 782 -54.48 -86.54 -72.09
C PRO A 782 -55.74 -86.25 -71.30
#